data_AF-A0A8H5VLA1-F1
#
_entry.id   AF-A0A8H5VLA1-F1
#
_cell.length_a   1.000
_cell.length_b   1.000
_cell.length_c   1.000
_cell.angle_alpha   90.00
_cell.angle_beta   90.00
_cell.angle_gamma   90.00
#
_symmetry.space_group_name_H-M   'P 1'
#
loop_
_entity.id
_entity.type
_entity.pdbx_description
1 polymer ?
#
loop_
_entity_poly.entity_id
_entity_poly.type
_entity_poly.pdbx_seq_one_letter_code
_entity_poly.pdbx_strand_id
1 'polypeptide(L)'
;MISRNRSGRRRSAALAFIVITVLVLNYTGILSLPFSFEDPPQPDRPDFDLAPPCAPTLDHLRRSSYGLTRDIVYQKRCIRPIVDKKLDSQVVSQNPDALIKSGQIVQLDQACEGWTESTCEPVTIKVPPPYPQQDYSGFLFGVATSLDRLNESMSQFESWLGNTHAQLLAIITDPGDESKYKQVTEQFHQRGIELSIKDPWNKAITSNEQHFAIVRDLLAHVTPKTQWTAIVDDDTFFPSLYPMSKILGKYDHKLPAYVGGLSENYDAVKHHGYMAFGGAGVFLSPALLRELDPHLEECLKVDHVPQGDGLLKQCIYSKTKTKLTVVKGLHQLDMGGDMSGFYESGRLPMSLHHWKSWHQAPVDKMVKISEFCGSCFLQRFAFGSDTVLTNGYSIVQYSAGLESVDLNKMEGSWEGAEGFDWSLSPMRSKMDRRLKKSYHLVDTEVVGKNIRQIYIHRLEDDIPGPDEKLKDPKKTPPKIEEMKDEKGLVAVKTLDNTSSITQCNLSPKDDFLASAQWPFNALFEATLFSRRRFDICLGRHQHFIEPLHDFDWKTAPRRQLRPFKPTYHITMAIRADTPSELITIDEDYLDRVTHRRSIIATHGSTVHGCTPEGDAAVRELYTYLLAEQLPKRFPTIFKLSKDNSMCENLATGMSFPTLPEGNMDAALRVLGETVEEDIFLLQETPEGHRSVAFMCCFPSGFDPSSKLGKTLVEIHAPVPSYEKIGSSMERFFTKLEVGKSVKRTNWSVQTHTELFNCQGNHITGDDKYENDEDVDIEKTFLRIELQTLTRLPKTRAILFSFKTYLYPVHQIKDEGLGLAFADAIEGLAKGNAPGMWTYKSAVRWGSSVITYLRS
;
A
#
# COMPACT_ATOMS: atom_id res chain seq x y z
N MET A 1 -46.56 -26.41 50.37
CA MET A 1 -46.37 -27.83 50.76
C MET A 1 -45.03 -28.33 50.20
N ILE A 2 -44.46 -29.37 50.81
CA ILE A 2 -43.65 -30.49 50.24
C ILE A 2 -42.87 -30.22 48.91
N SER A 3 -41.59 -30.58 48.69
CA SER A 3 -40.31 -30.65 49.45
C SER A 3 -39.33 -31.55 48.66
N ARG A 4 -37.99 -31.32 48.75
CA ARG A 4 -36.91 -32.33 48.48
C ARG A 4 -36.80 -32.82 46.99
N ASN A 5 -35.68 -33.37 46.48
CA ASN A 5 -34.26 -33.37 46.86
C ASN A 5 -33.33 -33.69 45.65
N ARG A 6 -32.02 -33.45 45.83
CA ARG A 6 -30.83 -34.32 45.51
C ARG A 6 -31.03 -35.63 44.69
N SER A 7 -30.08 -36.15 43.89
CA SER A 7 -28.70 -35.75 43.51
C SER A 7 -27.99 -36.82 42.62
N GLY A 8 -26.93 -36.46 41.89
CA GLY A 8 -25.93 -37.40 41.31
C GLY A 8 -25.26 -36.83 40.03
N ARG A 9 -23.94 -36.65 39.83
CA ARG A 9 -22.64 -36.92 40.51
C ARG A 9 -21.68 -37.94 39.82
N ARG A 10 -21.11 -37.51 38.68
CA ARG A 10 -19.72 -37.76 38.17
C ARG A 10 -19.28 -39.16 37.69
N ARG A 11 -18.27 -39.11 36.81
CA ARG A 11 -17.36 -40.14 36.23
C ARG A 11 -17.83 -40.74 34.89
N SER A 12 -17.08 -40.81 33.77
CA SER A 12 -15.64 -40.69 33.38
C SER A 12 -14.97 -42.04 33.04
N ALA A 13 -14.02 -42.00 32.08
CA ALA A 13 -13.38 -43.12 31.33
C ALA A 13 -14.32 -43.79 30.30
N ALA A 14 -14.02 -44.02 29.01
CA ALA A 14 -12.81 -44.06 28.16
C ALA A 14 -12.15 -45.44 27.94
N LEU A 15 -12.04 -45.83 26.66
CA LEU A 15 -11.03 -46.64 25.92
C LEU A 15 -11.53 -46.64 24.44
N ALA A 16 -10.75 -46.43 23.37
CA ALA A 16 -9.64 -47.22 22.78
C ALA A 16 -10.11 -48.55 22.16
N PHE A 17 -9.64 -49.04 20.99
CA PHE A 17 -8.76 -48.53 19.91
C PHE A 17 -8.96 -49.46 18.66
N ILE A 18 -8.05 -49.44 17.66
CA ILE A 18 -7.77 -50.44 16.57
C ILE A 18 -8.34 -50.15 15.15
N VAL A 19 -7.65 -50.37 14.00
CA VAL A 19 -6.19 -50.29 13.62
C VAL A 19 -5.98 -50.51 12.08
N ILE A 20 -4.94 -49.87 11.47
CA ILE A 20 -4.21 -50.19 10.19
C ILE A 20 -5.01 -50.16 8.84
N THR A 21 -4.60 -49.55 7.69
CA THR A 21 -3.31 -49.30 6.95
C THR A 21 -2.99 -50.38 5.87
N VAL A 22 -2.07 -50.12 4.90
CA VAL A 22 -1.82 -50.77 3.55
C VAL A 22 -2.61 -50.05 2.44
N LEU A 23 -2.15 -49.66 1.23
CA LEU A 23 -0.87 -49.47 0.45
C LEU A 23 -1.17 -48.35 -0.60
N VAL A 24 -0.33 -47.48 -1.18
CA VAL A 24 1.15 -47.26 -1.33
C VAL A 24 1.86 -48.04 -2.47
N LEU A 25 2.67 -47.34 -3.29
CA LEU A 25 3.40 -47.76 -4.53
C LEU A 25 2.49 -48.05 -5.75
N ASN A 26 2.79 -47.77 -7.04
CA ASN A 26 3.87 -47.07 -7.79
C ASN A 26 3.18 -46.31 -8.96
N TYR A 27 3.70 -45.25 -9.59
CA TYR A 27 4.82 -45.29 -10.55
C TYR A 27 5.35 -43.88 -10.89
N THR A 28 6.64 -43.78 -11.20
CA THR A 28 7.28 -42.57 -11.76
C THR A 28 7.52 -42.69 -13.27
N GLY A 29 7.17 -41.66 -14.04
CA GLY A 29 7.87 -41.31 -15.29
C GLY A 29 7.03 -41.23 -16.57
N ILE A 30 7.38 -40.21 -17.38
CA ILE A 30 7.10 -40.06 -18.83
C ILE A 30 5.62 -39.73 -19.16
N LEU A 31 5.26 -38.71 -19.94
CA LEU A 31 6.04 -37.79 -20.78
C LEU A 31 6.10 -36.34 -20.22
N SER A 32 7.16 -35.64 -20.60
CA SER A 32 7.16 -34.17 -20.71
C SER A 32 6.59 -33.74 -22.07
N LEU A 33 5.48 -33.01 -22.10
CA LEU A 33 5.05 -32.17 -23.22
C LEU A 33 4.48 -30.84 -22.67
N PRO A 34 4.69 -29.70 -23.36
CA PRO A 34 4.34 -28.39 -22.82
C PRO A 34 2.88 -28.02 -23.14
N PHE A 35 2.22 -27.36 -22.19
CA PHE A 35 1.01 -26.57 -22.42
C PHE A 35 1.06 -25.31 -21.55
N SER A 36 1.50 -24.22 -22.18
CA SER A 36 1.30 -22.88 -21.65
C SER A 36 -0.18 -22.54 -21.69
N PHE A 37 -0.68 -21.87 -20.64
CA PHE A 37 -1.90 -21.07 -20.78
C PHE A 37 -1.49 -19.71 -21.33
N GLU A 38 -2.19 -19.22 -22.34
CA GLU A 38 -1.91 -17.91 -22.94
C GLU A 38 -2.49 -16.80 -22.05
N ASP A 39 -1.64 -15.84 -21.69
CA ASP A 39 -2.05 -14.59 -21.04
C ASP A 39 -3.04 -13.80 -21.94
N PRO A 40 -3.86 -12.90 -21.37
CA PRO A 40 -4.56 -11.89 -22.18
C PRO A 40 -3.55 -11.11 -23.05
N PRO A 41 -3.93 -10.74 -24.29
CA PRO A 41 -3.00 -10.38 -25.35
C PRO A 41 -2.08 -9.23 -24.94
N GLN A 42 -0.84 -9.57 -24.56
CA GLN A 42 0.16 -8.61 -24.18
C GLN A 42 0.54 -7.74 -25.41
N PRO A 43 0.85 -6.43 -25.24
CA PRO A 43 1.26 -5.58 -26.35
C PRO A 43 2.56 -6.12 -26.96
N ASP A 44 2.51 -6.59 -28.21
CA ASP A 44 3.52 -7.43 -28.92
C ASP A 44 4.86 -7.56 -28.17
N ARG A 45 4.89 -8.55 -27.26
CA ARG A 45 5.99 -8.87 -26.33
C ARG A 45 6.48 -10.28 -26.68
N PRO A 46 7.52 -10.40 -27.54
CA PRO A 46 8.04 -11.69 -27.92
C PRO A 46 8.62 -12.42 -26.72
N ASP A 47 8.44 -13.74 -26.67
CA ASP A 47 9.28 -14.59 -25.83
C ASP A 47 10.70 -14.60 -26.43
N PHE A 48 11.58 -13.81 -25.82
CA PHE A 48 12.96 -13.70 -26.26
C PHE A 48 13.86 -14.83 -25.74
N ASP A 49 13.40 -15.67 -24.81
CA ASP A 49 14.20 -16.80 -24.30
C ASP A 49 14.34 -17.91 -25.38
N LEU A 50 13.56 -17.82 -26.46
CA LEU A 50 13.66 -18.64 -27.67
C LEU A 50 14.47 -17.98 -28.82
N ALA A 51 14.92 -16.74 -28.66
CA ALA A 51 15.62 -16.01 -29.73
C ALA A 51 17.09 -16.48 -29.87
N PRO A 52 17.69 -16.43 -31.08
CA PRO A 52 19.09 -16.83 -31.27
C PRO A 52 20.05 -15.92 -30.48
N PRO A 53 21.16 -16.46 -29.93
CA PRO A 53 22.17 -15.68 -29.23
C PRO A 53 22.70 -14.51 -30.05
N CYS A 54 22.91 -13.38 -29.38
CA CYS A 54 22.96 -12.07 -30.00
C CYS A 54 24.20 -11.29 -29.53
N ALA A 55 24.22 -9.98 -29.78
CA ALA A 55 25.15 -9.10 -29.07
C ALA A 55 24.82 -9.12 -27.55
N PRO A 56 25.80 -9.22 -26.62
CA PRO A 56 25.53 -9.37 -25.18
C PRO A 56 24.70 -8.24 -24.52
N THR A 57 24.56 -7.08 -25.17
CA THR A 57 23.61 -6.03 -24.73
C THR A 57 22.17 -6.35 -25.13
N LEU A 58 21.92 -6.92 -26.31
CA LEU A 58 20.58 -7.32 -26.75
C LEU A 58 20.08 -8.50 -25.91
N ASP A 59 20.88 -9.53 -25.67
CA ASP A 59 20.50 -10.66 -24.80
C ASP A 59 20.29 -10.23 -23.34
N HIS A 60 20.98 -9.20 -22.86
CA HIS A 60 20.68 -8.60 -21.56
C HIS A 60 19.33 -7.85 -21.56
N LEU A 61 18.99 -7.13 -22.63
CA LEU A 61 17.71 -6.40 -22.75
C LEU A 61 16.51 -7.34 -22.91
N ARG A 62 16.72 -8.49 -23.55
CA ARG A 62 15.72 -9.54 -23.81
C ARG A 62 15.15 -10.21 -22.55
N ARG A 63 15.76 -10.03 -21.38
CA ARG A 63 15.29 -10.60 -20.10
C ARG A 63 13.79 -10.32 -19.89
N SER A 64 12.97 -11.38 -19.89
CA SER A 64 11.52 -11.34 -19.66
C SER A 64 11.11 -10.47 -18.46
N SER A 65 11.89 -10.48 -17.38
CA SER A 65 11.71 -9.62 -16.18
C SER A 65 11.65 -8.10 -16.44
N TYR A 66 12.07 -7.61 -17.61
CA TYR A 66 12.00 -6.19 -17.96
C TYR A 66 10.68 -5.78 -18.62
N GLY A 67 9.90 -6.74 -19.13
CA GLY A 67 8.61 -6.47 -19.79
C GLY A 67 8.72 -5.44 -20.93
N LEU A 68 9.72 -5.60 -21.80
CA LEU A 68 9.93 -4.75 -22.97
C LEU A 68 9.10 -5.25 -24.16
N THR A 69 8.49 -4.32 -24.89
CA THR A 69 7.86 -4.58 -26.20
C THR A 69 8.90 -5.01 -27.23
N ARG A 70 8.43 -5.67 -28.31
CA ARG A 70 9.25 -6.05 -29.46
C ARG A 70 10.15 -4.92 -29.96
N ASP A 71 9.55 -3.77 -30.24
CA ASP A 71 10.27 -2.57 -30.63
C ASP A 71 10.54 -1.70 -29.39
N ILE A 72 11.77 -1.22 -29.28
CA ILE A 72 12.20 -0.22 -28.29
C ILE A 72 12.98 0.91 -28.95
N VAL A 73 13.04 2.08 -28.30
CA VAL A 73 14.03 3.11 -28.60
C VAL A 73 15.21 2.92 -27.65
N TYR A 74 16.28 2.28 -28.12
CA TYR A 74 17.50 2.05 -27.37
C TYR A 74 18.37 3.30 -27.31
N GLN A 75 18.90 3.60 -26.12
CA GLN A 75 19.97 4.58 -25.91
C GLN A 75 21.07 4.02 -25.01
N LYS A 76 22.32 4.39 -25.30
CA LYS A 76 23.47 4.09 -24.44
C LYS A 76 24.18 5.37 -24.00
N ARG A 77 24.51 5.47 -22.71
CA ARG A 77 25.43 6.50 -22.22
C ARG A 77 26.53 5.90 -21.35
N CYS A 78 27.75 6.04 -21.84
CA CYS A 78 28.96 5.78 -21.10
C CYS A 78 29.18 6.93 -20.10
N ILE A 79 29.56 6.60 -18.88
CA ILE A 79 29.90 7.57 -17.82
C ILE A 79 31.23 7.16 -17.19
N ARG A 80 32.13 8.10 -16.95
CA ARG A 80 33.41 7.87 -16.28
C ARG A 80 33.40 8.61 -14.93
N PRO A 81 33.40 7.90 -13.79
CA PRO A 81 33.45 8.53 -12.48
C PRO A 81 34.86 9.05 -12.18
N ILE A 82 34.94 10.22 -11.55
CA ILE A 82 36.14 10.72 -10.88
C ILE A 82 35.85 10.74 -9.39
N VAL A 83 36.66 10.00 -8.63
CA VAL A 83 36.55 9.95 -7.16
C VAL A 83 37.06 11.26 -6.56
N ASP A 84 36.17 12.00 -5.90
CA ASP A 84 36.48 13.23 -5.17
C ASP A 84 36.13 13.05 -3.68
N LYS A 85 37.16 12.98 -2.83
CA LYS A 85 37.02 12.75 -1.38
C LYS A 85 36.43 13.94 -0.63
N LYS A 86 36.21 15.09 -1.29
CA LYS A 86 35.61 16.30 -0.70
C LYS A 86 34.20 16.59 -1.25
N LEU A 87 33.63 15.68 -2.03
CA LEU A 87 32.32 15.85 -2.63
C LEU A 87 31.21 15.63 -1.59
N ASP A 88 30.28 16.58 -1.51
CA ASP A 88 28.98 16.36 -0.89
C ASP A 88 28.01 15.78 -1.93
N SER A 89 27.56 14.54 -1.72
CA SER A 89 26.66 13.86 -2.65
C SER A 89 25.19 14.30 -2.54
N GLN A 90 24.83 15.16 -1.58
CA GLN A 90 23.50 15.77 -1.52
C GLN A 90 23.35 16.98 -2.44
N VAL A 91 24.47 17.57 -2.88
CA VAL A 91 24.49 18.71 -3.81
C VAL A 91 24.33 18.22 -5.25
N VAL A 92 23.37 18.79 -5.98
CA VAL A 92 23.13 18.48 -7.41
C VAL A 92 24.36 18.86 -8.23
N SER A 93 25.05 17.86 -8.75
CA SER A 93 26.25 18.05 -9.57
C SER A 93 25.86 18.42 -11.00
N GLN A 94 26.31 19.58 -11.48
CA GLN A 94 26.01 20.09 -12.81
C GLN A 94 26.97 19.51 -13.86
N ASN A 95 26.44 19.12 -15.03
CA ASN A 95 27.20 18.66 -16.18
C ASN A 95 26.62 19.25 -17.49
N PRO A 96 27.42 19.92 -18.34
CA PRO A 96 26.93 20.54 -19.58
C PRO A 96 26.57 19.55 -20.69
N ASP A 97 27.03 18.29 -20.62
CA ASP A 97 26.69 17.26 -21.60
C ASP A 97 25.23 16.82 -21.45
N ALA A 98 24.55 16.55 -22.57
CA ALA A 98 23.27 15.85 -22.56
C ALA A 98 23.45 14.37 -22.16
N LEU A 99 22.64 13.88 -21.20
CA LEU A 99 22.63 12.47 -20.79
C LEU A 99 21.91 11.61 -21.84
N ILE A 100 20.67 11.97 -22.14
CA ILE A 100 19.83 11.41 -23.20
C ILE A 100 20.17 12.09 -24.53
N LYS A 101 20.09 11.36 -25.64
CA LYS A 101 20.44 11.81 -27.00
C LYS A 101 19.40 11.30 -28.01
N SER A 102 19.71 11.29 -29.30
CA SER A 102 18.96 10.54 -30.32
C SER A 102 19.12 9.04 -30.09
N GLY A 103 18.02 8.31 -29.95
CA GLY A 103 18.03 6.84 -29.82
C GLY A 103 17.96 6.11 -31.15
N GLN A 104 18.23 4.80 -31.10
CA GLN A 104 18.07 3.86 -32.21
C GLN A 104 16.78 3.07 -31.98
N ILE A 105 15.91 2.93 -32.99
CA ILE A 105 14.83 1.93 -32.93
C ILE A 105 15.47 0.55 -33.07
N VAL A 106 15.15 -0.36 -32.14
CA VAL A 106 15.67 -1.73 -32.10
C VAL A 106 14.50 -2.68 -31.98
N GLN A 107 14.40 -3.62 -32.93
CA GLN A 107 13.45 -4.73 -32.89
C GLN A 107 14.16 -5.90 -32.20
N LEU A 108 13.83 -6.15 -30.93
CA LEU A 108 14.59 -7.06 -30.06
C LEU A 108 14.60 -8.52 -30.54
N ASP A 109 13.66 -8.92 -31.39
CA ASP A 109 13.65 -10.22 -32.07
C ASP A 109 14.62 -10.26 -33.26
N GLN A 110 14.61 -9.25 -34.14
CA GLN A 110 15.35 -9.27 -35.41
C GLN A 110 16.77 -8.67 -35.35
N ALA A 111 17.09 -7.88 -34.32
CA ALA A 111 18.30 -7.06 -34.27
C ALA A 111 19.65 -7.82 -34.23
N CYS A 112 19.70 -9.15 -34.13
CA CYS A 112 20.98 -9.88 -34.08
C CYS A 112 21.78 -9.81 -35.39
N GLU A 113 21.12 -9.54 -36.53
CA GLU A 113 21.80 -9.24 -37.79
C GLU A 113 21.73 -7.74 -38.08
N GLY A 114 22.90 -7.11 -38.29
CA GLY A 114 23.02 -5.72 -38.72
C GLY A 114 22.93 -4.65 -37.62
N TRP A 115 22.39 -4.92 -36.43
CA TRP A 115 22.52 -3.98 -35.31
C TRP A 115 23.96 -3.93 -34.79
N THR A 116 24.43 -2.73 -34.49
CA THR A 116 25.69 -2.50 -33.78
C THR A 116 25.42 -1.60 -32.59
N GLU A 117 25.92 -2.00 -31.43
CA GLU A 117 25.76 -1.20 -30.21
C GLU A 117 26.44 0.15 -30.40
N SER A 118 25.72 1.23 -30.11
CA SER A 118 26.23 2.59 -30.24
C SER A 118 27.45 2.79 -29.32
N THR A 119 28.58 3.19 -29.92
CA THR A 119 29.74 3.64 -29.17
C THR A 119 29.39 4.94 -28.43
N CYS A 120 29.79 5.05 -27.16
CA CYS A 120 29.51 6.23 -26.35
C CYS A 120 30.77 6.89 -25.80
N GLU A 121 30.98 8.15 -26.18
CA GLU A 121 31.96 9.01 -25.50
C GLU A 121 31.54 9.21 -24.03
N PRO A 122 32.43 8.96 -23.05
CA PRO A 122 32.06 8.90 -21.64
C PRO A 122 31.92 10.31 -21.02
N VAL A 123 30.73 10.65 -20.56
CA VAL A 123 30.54 11.87 -19.75
C VAL A 123 31.22 11.71 -18.40
N THR A 124 31.85 12.77 -17.90
CA THR A 124 32.60 12.71 -16.65
C THR A 124 31.75 13.23 -15.49
N ILE A 125 31.62 12.44 -14.43
CA ILE A 125 30.92 12.85 -13.19
C ILE A 125 31.84 12.74 -11.97
N LYS A 126 31.62 13.56 -10.95
CA LYS A 126 32.27 13.40 -9.65
C LYS A 126 31.47 12.47 -8.75
N VAL A 127 32.14 11.56 -8.05
CA VAL A 127 31.52 10.67 -7.05
C VAL A 127 32.37 10.62 -5.78
N PRO A 128 31.80 10.36 -4.59
CA PRO A 128 32.57 10.02 -3.41
C PRO A 128 33.24 8.63 -3.56
N PRO A 129 34.23 8.30 -2.71
CA PRO A 129 34.82 6.96 -2.69
C PRO A 129 33.83 5.90 -2.19
N PRO A 130 34.02 4.61 -2.55
CA PRO A 130 33.26 3.51 -1.97
C PRO A 130 33.47 3.42 -0.45
N TYR A 131 32.45 2.91 0.25
CA TYR A 131 32.58 2.65 1.69
C TYR A 131 33.65 1.58 1.96
N PRO A 132 34.54 1.77 2.95
CA PRO A 132 35.58 0.78 3.24
C PRO A 132 34.98 -0.48 3.90
N GLN A 133 35.34 -1.64 3.35
CA GLN A 133 35.02 -2.94 3.93
C GLN A 133 35.48 -3.01 5.39
N GLN A 134 34.64 -3.62 6.23
CA GLN A 134 34.84 -3.79 7.67
C GLN A 134 34.15 -5.07 8.12
N ASP A 135 34.61 -5.61 9.25
CA ASP A 135 33.89 -6.65 9.97
C ASP A 135 32.72 -6.03 10.77
N TYR A 136 31.53 -6.57 10.58
CA TYR A 136 30.32 -6.19 11.33
C TYR A 136 29.89 -7.29 12.31
N SER A 137 30.75 -8.26 12.66
CA SER A 137 30.46 -9.30 13.67
C SER A 137 30.13 -8.78 15.09
N GLY A 138 30.29 -7.48 15.33
CA GLY A 138 29.76 -6.78 16.51
C GLY A 138 28.26 -6.48 16.46
N PHE A 139 27.57 -6.76 15.36
CA PHE A 139 26.12 -6.54 15.18
C PHE A 139 25.33 -7.85 15.23
N LEU A 140 24.16 -7.79 15.85
CA LEU A 140 23.14 -8.84 15.88
C LEU A 140 21.76 -8.22 15.56
N PHE A 141 21.22 -8.50 14.38
CA PHE A 141 19.90 -8.06 13.94
C PHE A 141 18.85 -9.12 14.32
N GLY A 142 17.69 -8.68 14.79
CA GLY A 142 16.54 -9.51 15.13
C GLY A 142 15.32 -9.09 14.32
N VAL A 143 14.67 -10.04 13.66
CA VAL A 143 13.46 -9.84 12.86
C VAL A 143 12.35 -10.79 13.33
N ALA A 144 11.13 -10.29 13.46
CA ALA A 144 9.94 -11.08 13.76
C ALA A 144 9.00 -11.09 12.55
N THR A 145 8.88 -12.24 11.89
CA THR A 145 8.29 -12.37 10.54
C THR A 145 7.60 -13.73 10.37
N SER A 146 6.94 -13.98 9.24
CA SER A 146 6.70 -15.35 8.76
C SER A 146 7.90 -15.91 8.00
N LEU A 147 7.96 -17.24 7.87
CA LEU A 147 9.03 -17.91 7.11
C LEU A 147 9.00 -17.54 5.63
N ASP A 148 7.81 -17.41 5.04
CA ASP A 148 7.65 -17.03 3.63
C ASP A 148 8.10 -15.57 3.39
N ARG A 149 7.71 -14.62 4.26
CA ARG A 149 8.17 -13.21 4.19
C ARG A 149 9.67 -13.04 4.38
N LEU A 150 10.30 -13.90 5.20
CA LEU A 150 11.76 -13.94 5.36
C LEU A 150 12.44 -14.40 4.05
N ASN A 151 11.88 -15.42 3.40
CA ASN A 151 12.37 -15.97 2.15
C ASN A 151 12.20 -14.99 0.97
N GLU A 152 11.10 -14.23 0.93
CA GLU A 152 10.89 -13.14 -0.04
C GLU A 152 11.98 -12.06 0.01
N SER A 153 12.46 -11.69 1.21
CA SER A 153 13.46 -10.62 1.40
C SER A 153 14.91 -11.09 1.23
N MET A 154 15.15 -12.31 0.72
CA MET A 154 16.48 -12.93 0.75
C MET A 154 17.55 -12.15 -0.04
N SER A 155 17.24 -11.57 -1.21
CA SER A 155 18.22 -10.76 -1.97
C SER A 155 18.45 -9.39 -1.33
N GLN A 156 17.45 -8.83 -0.65
CA GLN A 156 17.59 -7.57 0.07
C GLN A 156 18.41 -7.73 1.35
N PHE A 157 18.23 -8.82 2.11
CA PHE A 157 19.15 -9.15 3.22
C PHE A 157 20.57 -9.45 2.71
N GLU A 158 20.75 -10.18 1.61
CA GLU A 158 22.05 -10.41 0.98
C GLU A 158 22.76 -9.09 0.62
N SER A 159 22.02 -8.11 0.11
CA SER A 159 22.54 -6.79 -0.29
C SER A 159 23.25 -6.02 0.83
N TRP A 160 22.83 -6.18 2.10
CA TRP A 160 23.40 -5.41 3.24
C TRP A 160 23.95 -6.23 4.41
N LEU A 161 23.69 -7.54 4.49
CA LEU A 161 24.32 -8.48 5.43
C LEU A 161 25.33 -9.42 4.78
N GLY A 162 25.24 -9.69 3.48
CA GLY A 162 26.05 -10.69 2.79
C GLY A 162 27.56 -10.44 2.97
N ASN A 163 28.26 -11.43 3.54
CA ASN A 163 29.70 -11.40 3.82
C ASN A 163 30.16 -10.28 4.79
N THR A 164 29.25 -9.72 5.60
CA THR A 164 29.58 -8.72 6.64
C THR A 164 29.95 -9.34 8.00
N HIS A 165 29.65 -10.64 8.18
CA HIS A 165 29.64 -11.38 9.45
C HIS A 165 28.68 -10.83 10.54
N ALA A 166 27.83 -9.86 10.23
CA ALA A 166 26.74 -9.47 11.13
C ALA A 166 25.73 -10.62 11.24
N GLN A 167 25.27 -10.90 12.45
CA GLN A 167 24.34 -12.00 12.73
C GLN A 167 22.89 -11.58 12.48
N LEU A 168 22.07 -12.50 11.98
CA LEU A 168 20.62 -12.32 11.83
C LEU A 168 19.87 -13.40 12.61
N LEU A 169 18.92 -12.99 13.43
CA LEU A 169 18.04 -13.84 14.22
C LEU A 169 16.61 -13.64 13.74
N ALA A 170 16.03 -14.67 13.10
CA ALA A 170 14.63 -14.67 12.69
C ALA A 170 13.76 -15.43 13.70
N ILE A 171 12.76 -14.75 14.24
CA ILE A 171 11.70 -15.34 15.06
C ILE A 171 10.46 -15.56 14.18
N ILE A 172 10.09 -16.82 13.94
CA ILE A 172 9.01 -17.20 13.03
C ILE A 172 7.67 -17.18 13.77
N THR A 173 6.83 -16.19 13.46
CA THR A 173 5.58 -15.94 14.20
C THR A 173 4.43 -16.88 13.81
N ASP A 174 4.57 -17.61 12.71
CA ASP A 174 3.66 -18.65 12.21
C ASP A 174 4.36 -20.04 12.17
N PRO A 175 4.85 -20.55 13.32
CA PRO A 175 5.75 -21.70 13.35
C PRO A 175 5.10 -22.97 12.78
N GLY A 176 5.74 -23.52 11.74
CA GLY A 176 5.22 -24.62 10.93
C GLY A 176 6.10 -25.86 10.96
N ASP A 177 6.65 -26.23 9.81
CA ASP A 177 7.53 -27.39 9.64
C ASP A 177 9.00 -26.97 9.85
N GLU A 178 9.59 -27.37 10.98
CA GLU A 178 10.99 -27.09 11.35
C GLU A 178 12.00 -27.58 10.29
N SER A 179 11.66 -28.58 9.46
CA SER A 179 12.55 -29.03 8.39
C SER A 179 12.80 -27.94 7.33
N LYS A 180 11.82 -27.05 7.11
CA LYS A 180 11.98 -25.88 6.24
C LYS A 180 12.94 -24.85 6.82
N TYR A 181 13.02 -24.70 8.14
CA TYR A 181 13.95 -23.76 8.78
C TYR A 181 15.40 -24.09 8.38
N LYS A 182 15.75 -25.39 8.35
CA LYS A 182 17.06 -25.83 7.90
C LYS A 182 17.32 -25.42 6.44
N GLN A 183 16.37 -25.67 5.53
CA GLN A 183 16.51 -25.33 4.12
C GLN A 183 16.71 -23.81 3.90
N VAL A 184 15.90 -22.97 4.55
CA VAL A 184 16.03 -21.50 4.45
C VAL A 184 17.35 -21.02 5.08
N THR A 185 17.75 -21.59 6.22
CA THR A 185 19.05 -21.28 6.86
C THR A 185 20.21 -21.59 5.92
N GLU A 186 20.23 -22.76 5.29
CA GLU A 186 21.27 -23.16 4.33
C GLU A 186 21.32 -22.23 3.10
N GLN A 187 20.17 -21.72 2.63
CA GLN A 187 20.11 -20.76 1.52
C GLN A 187 20.64 -19.36 1.91
N PHE A 188 20.37 -18.89 3.13
CA PHE A 188 20.96 -17.64 3.64
C PHE A 188 22.48 -17.79 3.87
N HIS A 189 22.93 -18.93 4.39
CA HIS A 189 24.35 -19.23 4.61
C HIS A 189 25.13 -19.28 3.27
N GLN A 190 24.53 -19.85 2.21
CA GLN A 190 25.11 -19.84 0.86
C GLN A 190 25.30 -18.42 0.27
N ARG A 191 24.56 -17.42 0.79
CA ARG A 191 24.69 -16.00 0.44
C ARG A 191 25.60 -15.22 1.41
N GLY A 192 26.28 -15.91 2.32
CA GLY A 192 27.17 -15.30 3.31
C GLY A 192 26.44 -14.52 4.42
N ILE A 193 25.18 -14.87 4.72
CA ILE A 193 24.40 -14.26 5.80
C ILE A 193 24.37 -15.23 7.00
N GLU A 194 24.82 -14.77 8.17
CA GLU A 194 24.87 -15.55 9.42
C GLU A 194 23.48 -15.64 10.07
N LEU A 195 22.55 -16.35 9.42
CA LEU A 195 21.16 -16.53 9.88
C LEU A 195 21.05 -17.64 10.94
N SER A 196 20.24 -17.37 11.98
CA SER A 196 19.64 -18.34 12.89
C SER A 196 18.13 -18.18 12.93
N ILE A 197 17.37 -19.27 12.79
CA ILE A 197 15.90 -19.29 12.82
C ILE A 197 15.42 -19.95 14.12
N LYS A 198 14.41 -19.38 14.77
CA LYS A 198 13.74 -19.96 15.95
C LYS A 198 12.23 -19.70 15.99
N ASP A 199 11.54 -20.58 16.71
CA ASP A 199 10.20 -20.31 17.24
C ASP A 199 10.26 -19.27 18.39
N PRO A 200 9.17 -18.52 18.64
CA PRO A 200 9.06 -17.65 19.82
C PRO A 200 9.18 -18.43 21.13
N TRP A 201 9.91 -17.87 22.11
CA TRP A 201 10.02 -18.44 23.47
C TRP A 201 8.68 -18.60 24.20
N ASN A 202 7.63 -17.92 23.74
CA ASN A 202 6.25 -18.13 24.18
C ASN A 202 5.29 -18.02 22.98
N LYS A 203 4.69 -19.16 22.59
CA LYS A 203 3.76 -19.25 21.45
C LYS A 203 2.39 -18.59 21.69
N ALA A 204 2.13 -18.02 22.87
CA ALA A 204 0.95 -17.21 23.14
C ALA A 204 1.13 -15.71 22.82
N ILE A 205 2.36 -15.26 22.54
CA ILE A 205 2.66 -13.87 22.16
C ILE A 205 2.27 -13.66 20.69
N THR A 206 1.44 -12.66 20.42
CA THR A 206 0.96 -12.36 19.06
C THR A 206 2.05 -11.72 18.21
N SER A 207 1.98 -11.85 16.88
CA SER A 207 3.01 -11.31 15.96
C SER A 207 3.33 -9.83 16.19
N ASN A 208 2.34 -9.00 16.57
CA ASN A 208 2.51 -7.58 16.88
C ASN A 208 3.33 -7.30 18.16
N GLU A 209 3.40 -8.26 19.07
CA GLU A 209 4.13 -8.19 20.33
C GLU A 209 5.54 -8.79 20.22
N GLN A 210 5.81 -9.58 19.17
CA GLN A 210 7.10 -10.25 18.97
C GLN A 210 8.25 -9.26 18.80
N HIS A 211 8.03 -8.11 18.17
CA HIS A 211 8.97 -6.98 18.11
C HIS A 211 9.43 -6.46 19.48
N PHE A 212 8.67 -6.72 20.55
CA PHE A 212 9.12 -6.47 21.92
C PHE A 212 9.66 -7.75 22.58
N ALA A 213 8.98 -8.90 22.40
CA ALA A 213 9.38 -10.17 23.02
C ALA A 213 10.76 -10.68 22.57
N ILE A 214 11.17 -10.35 21.35
CA ILE A 214 12.48 -10.67 20.75
C ILE A 214 13.68 -10.12 21.55
N VAL A 215 13.47 -9.17 22.48
CA VAL A 215 14.48 -8.73 23.45
C VAL A 215 15.10 -9.90 24.23
N ARG A 216 14.29 -10.90 24.60
CA ARG A 216 14.75 -12.12 25.28
C ARG A 216 15.63 -12.98 24.38
N ASP A 217 15.19 -13.20 23.14
CA ASP A 217 15.93 -14.00 22.18
C ASP A 217 17.24 -13.30 21.78
N LEU A 218 17.21 -12.01 21.47
CA LEU A 218 18.41 -11.21 21.21
C LEU A 218 19.42 -11.33 22.35
N LEU A 219 18.98 -11.19 23.61
CA LEU A 219 19.85 -11.35 24.77
C LEU A 219 20.45 -12.76 24.85
N ALA A 220 19.69 -13.80 24.53
CA ALA A 220 20.15 -15.19 24.50
C ALA A 220 21.15 -15.49 23.35
N HIS A 221 21.26 -14.63 22.33
CA HIS A 221 22.27 -14.73 21.26
C HIS A 221 23.39 -13.69 21.38
N VAL A 222 23.41 -12.84 22.42
CA VAL A 222 24.53 -11.91 22.67
C VAL A 222 25.82 -12.69 22.92
N THR A 223 26.78 -12.53 22.01
CA THR A 223 28.13 -13.09 22.13
C THR A 223 29.09 -12.10 22.81
N PRO A 224 30.29 -12.51 23.24
CA PRO A 224 31.33 -11.59 23.70
C PRO A 224 31.82 -10.59 22.63
N LYS A 225 31.52 -10.81 21.34
CA LYS A 225 31.77 -9.84 20.26
C LYS A 225 30.64 -8.82 20.11
N THR A 226 29.40 -9.18 20.46
CA THR A 226 28.20 -8.39 20.16
C THR A 226 28.23 -7.06 20.92
N GLN A 227 28.40 -5.97 20.17
CA GLN A 227 28.37 -4.60 20.68
C GLN A 227 26.97 -4.00 20.56
N TRP A 228 26.28 -4.25 19.45
CA TRP A 228 24.96 -3.69 19.19
C TRP A 228 23.99 -4.77 18.76
N THR A 229 22.78 -4.69 19.31
CA THR A 229 21.62 -5.44 18.82
C THR A 229 20.68 -4.49 18.11
N ALA A 230 19.95 -4.97 17.12
CA ALA A 230 18.96 -4.19 16.40
C ALA A 230 17.68 -4.99 16.23
N ILE A 231 16.52 -4.35 16.37
CA ILE A 231 15.21 -4.89 16.01
C ILE A 231 14.79 -4.21 14.71
N VAL A 232 14.38 -5.03 13.73
CA VAL A 232 14.10 -4.62 12.34
C VAL A 232 12.92 -5.43 11.77
N ASP A 233 12.23 -4.87 10.78
CA ASP A 233 11.21 -5.55 9.98
C ASP A 233 11.82 -6.30 8.78
N ASP A 234 11.14 -7.30 8.21
CA ASP A 234 11.61 -7.99 6.99
C ASP A 234 11.58 -7.10 5.73
N ASP A 235 10.90 -5.95 5.80
CA ASP A 235 10.99 -4.84 4.84
C ASP A 235 11.79 -3.64 5.35
N THR A 236 12.65 -3.81 6.37
CA THR A 236 13.74 -2.88 6.69
C THR A 236 14.97 -3.16 5.83
N PHE A 237 15.61 -2.11 5.31
CA PHE A 237 16.78 -2.21 4.44
C PHE A 237 17.84 -1.16 4.78
N PHE A 238 19.12 -1.54 4.90
CA PHE A 238 20.20 -0.59 5.17
C PHE A 238 21.08 -0.40 3.93
N PRO A 239 21.05 0.76 3.25
CA PRO A 239 21.89 0.98 2.06
C PRO A 239 23.40 0.83 2.29
N SER A 240 23.84 0.98 3.54
CA SER A 240 25.10 0.41 4.03
C SER A 240 25.09 0.40 5.56
N LEU A 241 25.71 -0.61 6.17
CA LEU A 241 26.02 -0.59 7.61
C LEU A 241 27.14 0.41 7.97
N TYR A 242 27.89 0.93 6.98
CA TYR A 242 29.02 1.83 7.24
C TYR A 242 28.62 3.10 8.01
N PRO A 243 27.67 3.95 7.56
CA PRO A 243 27.33 5.18 8.27
C PRO A 243 26.84 4.91 9.69
N MET A 244 25.99 3.89 9.87
CA MET A 244 25.43 3.54 11.18
C MET A 244 26.50 3.03 12.15
N SER A 245 27.50 2.26 11.68
CA SER A 245 28.66 1.88 12.51
C SER A 245 29.44 3.10 13.02
N LYS A 246 29.53 4.19 12.24
CA LYS A 246 30.21 5.44 12.65
C LYS A 246 29.36 6.33 13.55
N ILE A 247 28.05 6.08 13.64
CA ILE A 247 27.17 6.71 14.62
C ILE A 247 27.23 5.93 15.93
N LEU A 248 26.99 4.62 15.89
CA LEU A 248 26.96 3.75 17.07
C LEU A 248 28.33 3.63 17.76
N GLY A 249 29.43 3.66 17.00
CA GLY A 249 30.79 3.68 17.53
C GLY A 249 31.17 4.94 18.34
N LYS A 250 30.27 5.92 18.48
CA LYS A 250 30.42 7.09 19.36
C LYS A 250 29.89 6.87 20.79
N TYR A 251 29.19 5.75 21.03
CA TYR A 251 28.55 5.44 22.31
C TYR A 251 29.19 4.19 22.93
N ASP A 252 29.33 4.15 24.26
CA ASP A 252 29.79 2.95 24.95
C ASP A 252 28.66 1.91 25.03
N HIS A 253 28.78 0.85 24.24
CA HIS A 253 27.85 -0.28 24.19
C HIS A 253 27.73 -1.06 25.52
N LYS A 254 28.63 -0.82 26.48
CA LYS A 254 28.56 -1.40 27.83
C LYS A 254 27.60 -0.65 28.75
N LEU A 255 27.13 0.53 28.35
CA LEU A 255 26.11 1.31 29.06
C LEU A 255 24.74 1.13 28.39
N PRO A 256 23.63 1.20 29.14
CA PRO A 256 22.28 1.15 28.57
C PRO A 256 22.04 2.28 27.54
N ALA A 257 21.83 1.91 26.29
CA ALA A 257 21.57 2.81 25.18
C ALA A 257 20.40 2.32 24.30
N TYR A 258 19.56 3.27 23.89
CA TYR A 258 18.40 3.11 23.02
C TYR A 258 18.51 4.16 21.90
N VAL A 259 18.67 3.70 20.66
CA VAL A 259 19.03 4.54 19.50
C VAL A 259 18.14 4.16 18.31
N GLY A 260 17.63 5.13 17.55
CA GLY A 260 16.80 4.81 16.37
C GLY A 260 16.18 6.03 15.69
N GLY A 261 15.40 5.79 14.63
CA GLY A 261 14.66 6.82 13.89
C GLY A 261 13.29 7.10 14.50
N LEU A 262 12.83 8.35 14.41
CA LEU A 262 11.40 8.68 14.52
C LEU A 262 10.74 8.42 13.17
N SER A 263 9.44 8.19 13.13
CA SER A 263 8.69 8.27 11.87
C SER A 263 8.78 9.67 11.26
N GLU A 264 8.84 9.77 9.93
CA GLU A 264 8.70 11.04 9.20
C GLU A 264 7.29 11.64 9.33
N ASN A 265 6.27 10.82 9.61
CA ASN A 265 4.88 11.22 9.69
C ASN A 265 4.59 11.92 11.04
N TYR A 266 4.13 13.18 11.00
CA TYR A 266 3.87 13.94 12.23
C TYR A 266 2.79 13.29 13.11
N ASP A 267 1.73 12.76 12.51
CA ASP A 267 0.63 12.15 13.26
C ASP A 267 1.05 10.81 13.90
N ALA A 268 1.99 10.07 13.30
CA ALA A 268 2.58 8.88 13.91
C ALA A 268 3.39 9.26 15.17
N VAL A 269 4.29 10.24 15.09
CA VAL A 269 5.08 10.72 16.24
C VAL A 269 4.19 11.35 17.32
N LYS A 270 3.09 12.01 16.93
CA LYS A 270 2.08 12.59 17.83
C LYS A 270 1.21 11.54 18.52
N HIS A 271 0.87 10.44 17.85
CA HIS A 271 0.05 9.36 18.41
C HIS A 271 0.86 8.41 19.30
N HIS A 272 2.01 7.94 18.82
CA HIS A 272 2.84 6.97 19.54
C HIS A 272 3.85 7.63 20.50
N GLY A 273 4.16 8.92 20.31
CA GLY A 273 5.12 9.69 21.09
C GLY A 273 6.57 9.46 20.64
N TYR A 274 7.53 10.04 21.39
CA TYR A 274 8.96 9.87 21.15
C TYR A 274 9.44 8.43 21.46
N MET A 275 9.45 7.59 20.41
CA MET A 275 10.03 6.24 20.37
C MET A 275 10.83 6.04 19.09
N ALA A 276 11.78 5.11 19.10
CA ALA A 276 12.29 4.55 17.86
C ALA A 276 11.22 3.62 17.25
N PHE A 277 11.05 3.68 15.93
CA PHE A 277 10.13 2.84 15.16
C PHE A 277 10.89 1.66 14.53
N GLY A 278 10.29 0.47 14.48
CA GLY A 278 10.89 -0.80 14.09
C GLY A 278 11.50 -0.78 12.69
N GLY A 279 10.72 -0.32 11.72
CA GLY A 279 11.11 -0.23 10.31
C GLY A 279 12.25 0.75 10.00
N ALA A 280 12.38 1.80 10.81
CA ALA A 280 13.56 2.67 10.77
C ALA A 280 14.83 1.99 11.32
N GLY A 281 14.68 0.91 12.09
CA GLY A 281 15.74 0.18 12.79
C GLY A 281 15.93 0.68 14.22
N VAL A 282 15.67 -0.21 15.19
CA VAL A 282 15.75 0.07 16.63
C VAL A 282 16.99 -0.56 17.24
N PHE A 283 18.00 0.24 17.60
CA PHE A 283 19.29 -0.23 18.08
C PHE A 283 19.38 -0.15 19.61
N LEU A 284 19.74 -1.29 20.22
CA LEU A 284 19.80 -1.50 21.66
C LEU A 284 21.19 -2.03 22.06
N SER A 285 21.75 -1.46 23.12
CA SER A 285 22.95 -2.03 23.76
C SER A 285 22.61 -3.37 24.44
N PRO A 286 23.53 -4.36 24.46
CA PRO A 286 23.40 -5.56 25.30
C PRO A 286 23.28 -5.26 26.80
N ALA A 287 23.73 -4.09 27.27
CA ALA A 287 23.49 -3.63 28.63
C ALA A 287 21.99 -3.38 28.89
N LEU A 288 21.33 -2.62 28.01
CA LEU A 288 19.89 -2.36 28.08
C LEU A 288 19.05 -3.65 27.99
N LEU A 289 19.41 -4.60 27.12
CA LEU A 289 18.68 -5.89 27.03
C LEU A 289 18.64 -6.62 28.39
N ARG A 290 19.75 -6.59 29.15
CA ARG A 290 19.84 -7.19 30.50
C ARG A 290 19.01 -6.45 31.55
N GLU A 291 18.76 -5.15 31.38
CA GLU A 291 17.83 -4.40 32.23
C GLU A 291 16.36 -4.68 31.88
N LEU A 292 16.06 -5.05 30.63
CA LEU A 292 14.69 -5.29 30.16
C LEU A 292 14.19 -6.73 30.36
N ASP A 293 15.03 -7.74 30.15
CA ASP A 293 14.62 -9.16 30.18
C ASP A 293 13.84 -9.59 31.46
N PRO A 294 14.23 -9.17 32.68
CA PRO A 294 13.48 -9.48 33.90
C PRO A 294 12.07 -8.88 33.95
N HIS A 295 11.75 -7.92 33.10
CA HIS A 295 10.48 -7.18 33.08
C HIS A 295 9.58 -7.49 31.87
N LEU A 296 10.02 -8.29 30.90
CA LEU A 296 9.26 -8.53 29.66
C LEU A 296 7.86 -9.08 29.93
N GLU A 297 7.74 -10.08 30.81
CA GLU A 297 6.44 -10.68 31.17
C GLU A 297 5.55 -9.78 32.04
N GLU A 298 6.08 -8.68 32.56
CA GLU A 298 5.30 -7.62 33.21
C GLU A 298 4.83 -6.61 32.15
N CYS A 299 5.76 -6.14 31.31
CA CYS A 299 5.51 -5.16 30.24
C CYS A 299 4.60 -5.69 29.12
N LEU A 300 4.60 -7.01 28.85
CA LEU A 300 3.67 -7.66 27.89
C LEU A 300 2.20 -7.67 28.38
N LYS A 301 1.94 -7.44 29.68
CA LYS A 301 0.58 -7.49 30.26
C LYS A 301 -0.09 -6.11 30.34
N VAL A 302 0.35 -5.15 29.50
CA VAL A 302 -0.15 -3.78 29.52
C VAL A 302 -1.26 -3.61 28.48
N ASP A 303 -2.50 -3.77 28.93
CA ASP A 303 -3.76 -3.78 28.14
C ASP A 303 -4.06 -2.53 27.27
N HIS A 304 -3.11 -1.59 27.16
CA HIS A 304 -3.32 -0.27 26.56
C HIS A 304 -2.29 0.11 25.47
N VAL A 305 -1.30 -0.74 25.16
CA VAL A 305 -0.30 -0.47 24.11
C VAL A 305 -0.19 -1.65 23.13
N PRO A 306 -0.86 -1.59 21.96
CA PRO A 306 -1.15 -2.78 21.13
C PRO A 306 -0.08 -3.13 20.07
N GLN A 307 1.14 -2.59 20.19
CA GLN A 307 2.23 -2.70 19.19
C GLN A 307 3.60 -2.75 19.86
N GLY A 308 4.50 -3.59 19.34
CA GLY A 308 5.81 -3.89 19.93
C GLY A 308 6.72 -2.68 20.17
N ASP A 309 6.87 -1.75 19.23
CA ASP A 309 7.67 -0.52 19.44
C ASP A 309 7.16 0.31 20.62
N GLY A 310 5.83 0.39 20.75
CA GLY A 310 5.16 1.06 21.85
C GLY A 310 5.45 0.38 23.19
N LEU A 311 5.35 -0.96 23.23
CA LEU A 311 5.66 -1.78 24.40
C LEU A 311 7.14 -1.65 24.78
N LEU A 312 8.04 -1.71 23.80
CA LEU A 312 9.49 -1.53 23.97
C LEU A 312 9.81 -0.16 24.58
N LYS A 313 9.32 0.94 23.99
CA LYS A 313 9.49 2.29 24.54
C LYS A 313 8.87 2.40 25.94
N GLN A 314 7.70 1.84 26.19
CA GLN A 314 7.05 1.90 27.50
C GLN A 314 7.84 1.13 28.55
N CYS A 315 8.35 -0.06 28.23
CA CYS A 315 9.16 -0.85 29.16
C CYS A 315 10.50 -0.14 29.44
N ILE A 316 11.21 0.33 28.41
CA ILE A 316 12.45 1.12 28.58
C ILE A 316 12.18 2.34 29.47
N TYR A 317 11.11 3.11 29.24
CA TYR A 317 10.87 4.34 29.99
C TYR A 317 10.31 4.13 31.40
N SER A 318 9.66 3.00 31.69
CA SER A 318 9.12 2.68 33.02
C SER A 318 10.07 1.86 33.90
N LYS A 319 11.00 1.10 33.30
CA LYS A 319 11.94 0.23 34.03
C LYS A 319 13.37 0.77 34.09
N THR A 320 13.77 1.61 33.13
CA THR A 320 15.15 2.10 33.02
C THR A 320 15.25 3.62 33.00
N LYS A 321 16.44 4.14 33.30
CA LYS A 321 16.75 5.57 33.12
C LYS A 321 17.01 5.95 31.66
N THR A 322 17.20 4.97 30.78
CA THR A 322 17.54 5.13 29.36
C THR A 322 16.46 5.90 28.60
N LYS A 323 16.86 6.72 27.63
CA LYS A 323 15.97 7.53 26.79
C LYS A 323 16.44 7.45 25.33
N LEU A 324 15.51 7.69 24.40
CA LEU A 324 15.78 7.60 22.97
C LEU A 324 16.84 8.61 22.52
N THR A 325 17.87 8.11 21.84
CA THR A 325 18.80 8.90 21.04
C THR A 325 18.32 8.87 19.58
N VAL A 326 17.67 9.96 19.13
CA VAL A 326 17.14 10.05 17.77
C VAL A 326 18.28 10.21 16.76
N VAL A 327 18.30 9.35 15.75
CA VAL A 327 19.27 9.37 14.65
C VAL A 327 18.56 9.72 13.34
N LYS A 328 18.91 10.88 12.77
CA LYS A 328 18.40 11.31 11.44
C LYS A 328 18.96 10.42 10.34
N GLY A 329 18.14 10.12 9.33
CA GLY A 329 18.52 9.27 8.20
C GLY A 329 18.19 7.78 8.40
N LEU A 330 17.82 7.38 9.62
CA LEU A 330 17.03 6.16 9.81
C LEU A 330 15.58 6.53 9.49
N HIS A 331 14.98 5.86 8.51
CA HIS A 331 13.69 6.26 7.94
C HIS A 331 12.64 5.18 8.08
N GLN A 332 11.49 5.54 8.62
CA GLN A 332 10.33 4.67 8.78
C GLN A 332 9.47 4.63 7.53
N LEU A 333 9.37 5.76 6.81
CA LEU A 333 8.62 5.90 5.56
C LEU A 333 7.20 5.32 5.63
N ASP A 334 6.42 5.77 6.62
CA ASP A 334 4.97 5.52 6.74
C ASP A 334 4.19 6.26 5.61
N MET A 335 4.51 5.95 4.35
CA MET A 335 4.10 6.65 3.13
C MET A 335 3.51 5.66 2.12
N GLY A 336 2.58 6.12 1.28
CA GLY A 336 1.93 5.30 0.26
C GLY A 336 1.86 5.97 -1.10
N GLY A 337 1.77 5.15 -2.15
CA GLY A 337 1.64 5.61 -3.54
C GLY A 337 2.98 6.01 -4.18
N ASP A 338 3.01 7.18 -4.80
CA ASP A 338 4.13 7.65 -5.63
C ASP A 338 5.30 8.18 -4.79
N MET A 339 6.26 7.31 -4.51
CA MET A 339 7.46 7.61 -3.72
C MET A 339 8.58 8.34 -4.49
N SER A 340 8.37 8.71 -5.75
CA SER A 340 9.44 9.27 -6.62
C SER A 340 10.11 10.49 -5.98
N GLY A 341 9.32 11.39 -5.40
CA GLY A 341 9.80 12.63 -4.81
C GLY A 341 10.67 12.44 -3.55
N PHE A 342 10.53 11.32 -2.83
CA PHE A 342 11.45 10.98 -1.74
C PHE A 342 12.81 10.55 -2.29
N TYR A 343 12.83 9.57 -3.21
CA TYR A 343 14.08 9.06 -3.78
C TYR A 343 14.82 10.11 -4.63
N GLU A 344 14.10 10.94 -5.38
CA GLU A 344 14.63 12.04 -6.22
C GLU A 344 14.97 13.32 -5.42
N SER A 345 14.82 13.29 -4.09
CA SER A 345 15.31 14.36 -3.22
C SER A 345 16.84 14.41 -3.11
N GLY A 346 17.53 13.30 -3.46
CA GLY A 346 18.98 13.16 -3.31
C GLY A 346 19.49 13.19 -1.87
N ARG A 347 18.60 12.99 -0.90
CA ARG A 347 18.99 12.74 0.49
C ARG A 347 19.52 11.31 0.60
N LEU A 348 20.50 11.12 1.47
CA LEU A 348 21.13 9.82 1.70
C LEU A 348 20.44 9.07 2.85
N PRO A 349 19.58 8.07 2.58
CA PRO A 349 19.03 7.20 3.61
C PRO A 349 20.11 6.30 4.22
N MET A 350 20.02 6.05 5.53
CA MET A 350 20.78 5.01 6.23
C MET A 350 19.94 3.75 6.50
N SER A 351 18.62 3.90 6.59
CA SER A 351 17.64 2.81 6.41
C SER A 351 16.52 3.23 5.47
N LEU A 352 15.85 2.23 4.89
CA LEU A 352 14.69 2.31 4.02
C LEU A 352 13.65 1.26 4.43
N HIS A 353 12.39 1.62 4.24
CA HIS A 353 11.16 0.93 4.62
C HIS A 353 10.04 1.57 3.77
N HIS A 354 8.76 1.24 3.80
CA HIS A 354 8.13 -0.09 3.73
C HIS A 354 8.25 -0.65 2.29
N TRP A 355 9.47 -0.94 1.82
CA TRP A 355 9.82 -0.98 0.38
C TRP A 355 9.24 -2.13 -0.46
N LYS A 356 8.61 -3.13 0.17
CA LYS A 356 7.85 -4.20 -0.49
C LYS A 356 6.40 -4.34 -0.01
N SER A 357 5.90 -3.42 0.84
CA SER A 357 4.60 -3.59 1.51
C SER A 357 3.65 -2.40 1.35
N TRP A 358 4.09 -1.15 1.60
CA TRP A 358 3.29 0.06 1.38
C TRP A 358 3.59 0.70 0.01
N HIS A 359 4.83 0.58 -0.43
CA HIS A 359 5.26 0.84 -1.81
C HIS A 359 6.11 -0.33 -2.33
N GLN A 360 6.52 -0.24 -3.60
CA GLN A 360 7.41 -1.20 -4.24
C GLN A 360 8.64 -0.47 -4.77
N ALA A 361 9.83 -0.88 -4.34
CA ALA A 361 11.10 -0.36 -4.83
C ALA A 361 12.17 -1.47 -4.84
N PRO A 362 12.92 -1.67 -5.95
CA PRO A 362 13.93 -2.73 -6.07
C PRO A 362 15.23 -2.34 -5.34
N VAL A 363 15.17 -2.16 -4.02
CA VAL A 363 16.21 -1.51 -3.21
C VAL A 363 17.59 -2.17 -3.28
N ASP A 364 17.64 -3.50 -3.43
CA ASP A 364 18.87 -4.29 -3.66
C ASP A 364 19.54 -3.97 -5.01
N LYS A 365 18.75 -3.72 -6.06
CA LYS A 365 19.27 -3.25 -7.35
C LYS A 365 19.67 -1.77 -7.29
N MET A 366 18.82 -0.95 -6.66
CA MET A 366 19.02 0.49 -6.51
C MET A 366 20.32 0.82 -5.77
N VAL A 367 20.63 0.11 -4.68
CA VAL A 367 21.79 0.38 -3.85
C VAL A 367 23.11 -0.08 -4.47
N LYS A 368 23.11 -1.04 -5.42
CA LYS A 368 24.30 -1.75 -5.90
C LYS A 368 25.44 -0.83 -6.37
N ILE A 369 25.09 0.38 -6.81
CA ILE A 369 26.03 1.47 -7.16
C ILE A 369 26.95 1.91 -5.99
N SER A 370 26.55 1.70 -4.74
CA SER A 370 27.30 2.01 -3.52
C SER A 370 28.58 1.20 -3.38
N GLU A 371 28.67 0.02 -4.01
CA GLU A 371 29.90 -0.78 -4.09
C GLU A 371 31.02 -0.04 -4.84
N PHE A 372 30.66 0.87 -5.76
CA PHE A 372 31.58 1.64 -6.57
C PHE A 372 31.89 3.03 -5.97
N CYS A 373 30.92 3.65 -5.30
CA CYS A 373 31.05 5.04 -4.86
C CYS A 373 30.30 5.41 -3.56
N GLY A 374 29.94 4.44 -2.73
CA GLY A 374 29.54 4.65 -1.33
C GLY A 374 28.33 5.55 -1.16
N SER A 375 28.52 6.78 -0.67
CA SER A 375 27.45 7.77 -0.50
C SER A 375 26.92 8.37 -1.81
N CYS A 376 27.30 7.82 -2.98
CA CYS A 376 26.72 8.16 -4.28
C CYS A 376 25.31 7.61 -4.51
N PHE A 377 24.78 6.76 -3.62
CA PHE A 377 23.40 6.29 -3.69
C PHE A 377 22.43 7.48 -3.62
N LEU A 378 21.49 7.54 -4.57
CA LEU A 378 20.57 8.65 -4.82
C LEU A 378 21.24 10.00 -5.15
N GLN A 379 22.57 10.08 -5.29
CA GLN A 379 23.27 11.31 -5.69
C GLN A 379 22.72 11.83 -7.01
N ARG A 380 22.51 13.15 -7.10
CA ARG A 380 21.83 13.79 -8.23
C ARG A 380 22.80 14.50 -9.16
N PHE A 381 22.62 14.23 -10.45
CA PHE A 381 23.41 14.79 -11.53
C PHE A 381 22.49 15.48 -12.53
N ALA A 382 22.60 16.79 -12.63
CA ALA A 382 21.93 17.57 -13.68
C ALA A 382 22.76 17.51 -14.95
N PHE A 383 22.11 17.30 -16.09
CA PHE A 383 22.71 17.15 -17.41
C PHE A 383 22.01 18.06 -18.42
N GLY A 384 22.80 18.87 -19.14
CA GLY A 384 22.26 19.87 -20.06
C GLY A 384 21.39 20.91 -19.35
N SER A 385 20.21 21.18 -19.89
CA SER A 385 19.26 22.18 -19.38
C SER A 385 17.92 21.60 -18.92
N ASP A 386 17.72 20.29 -19.01
CA ASP A 386 16.42 19.62 -18.83
C ASP A 386 16.44 18.34 -17.98
N THR A 387 17.60 17.67 -17.84
CA THR A 387 17.66 16.27 -17.37
C THR A 387 18.31 16.15 -15.99
N VAL A 388 17.74 15.31 -15.10
CA VAL A 388 18.36 14.89 -13.84
C VAL A 388 18.45 13.37 -13.76
N LEU A 389 19.65 12.85 -13.48
CA LEU A 389 19.88 11.47 -13.04
C LEU A 389 19.89 11.42 -11.51
N THR A 390 18.97 10.66 -10.93
CA THR A 390 19.02 10.20 -9.53
C THR A 390 19.72 8.85 -9.51
N ASN A 391 20.97 8.82 -9.06
CA ASN A 391 21.87 7.68 -9.22
C ASN A 391 21.38 6.44 -8.46
N GLY A 392 20.99 5.39 -9.19
CA GLY A 392 20.36 4.20 -8.60
C GLY A 392 18.84 4.31 -8.38
N TYR A 393 18.13 5.29 -8.95
CA TYR A 393 16.65 5.30 -8.91
C TYR A 393 15.97 5.70 -10.23
N SER A 394 16.25 6.90 -10.76
CA SER A 394 15.56 7.40 -11.96
C SER A 394 16.43 8.29 -12.84
N ILE A 395 16.00 8.49 -14.08
CA ILE A 395 16.36 9.64 -14.92
C ILE A 395 15.07 10.40 -15.20
N VAL A 396 15.07 11.72 -15.05
CA VAL A 396 13.89 12.58 -15.23
C VAL A 396 14.23 13.69 -16.22
N GLN A 397 13.36 13.92 -17.20
CA GLN A 397 13.42 15.06 -18.11
C GLN A 397 12.27 16.03 -17.81
N TYR A 398 12.63 17.29 -17.56
CA TYR A 398 11.71 18.38 -17.29
C TYR A 398 11.44 19.17 -18.57
N SER A 399 10.24 19.06 -19.15
CA SER A 399 9.94 19.66 -20.46
C SER A 399 9.87 21.20 -20.45
N ALA A 400 9.84 21.82 -19.26
CA ALA A 400 10.00 23.25 -19.03
C ALA A 400 11.43 23.66 -18.61
N GLY A 401 12.40 22.73 -18.65
CA GLY A 401 13.79 22.95 -18.26
C GLY A 401 14.03 22.97 -16.74
N LEU A 402 15.29 22.81 -16.33
CA LEU A 402 15.69 22.74 -14.91
C LEU A 402 15.45 24.05 -14.15
N GLU A 403 15.44 25.20 -14.84
CA GLU A 403 15.09 26.50 -14.23
C GLU A 403 13.63 26.54 -13.72
N SER A 404 12.75 25.66 -14.22
CA SER A 404 11.36 25.55 -13.76
C SER A 404 11.19 24.76 -12.44
N VAL A 405 12.24 24.09 -11.95
CA VAL A 405 12.16 23.18 -10.80
C VAL A 405 13.23 23.46 -9.74
N ASP A 406 12.77 23.81 -8.53
CA ASP A 406 13.66 23.94 -7.37
C ASP A 406 14.07 22.56 -6.84
N LEU A 407 15.19 22.05 -7.35
CA LEU A 407 15.77 20.76 -6.95
C LEU A 407 16.23 20.72 -5.49
N ASN A 408 16.28 21.85 -4.77
CA ASN A 408 16.57 21.87 -3.32
C ASN A 408 15.33 21.48 -2.49
N LYS A 409 14.15 21.44 -3.11
CA LYS A 409 12.89 21.04 -2.48
C LYS A 409 12.53 19.60 -2.83
N MET A 410 12.21 18.80 -1.81
CA MET A 410 11.67 17.46 -1.98
C MET A 410 10.26 17.53 -2.60
N GLU A 411 9.94 16.67 -3.55
CA GLU A 411 8.62 16.64 -4.17
C GLU A 411 7.64 15.86 -3.30
N GLY A 412 6.56 16.49 -2.85
CA GLY A 412 5.46 15.79 -2.19
C GLY A 412 4.61 15.04 -3.21
N SER A 413 5.11 13.90 -3.70
CA SER A 413 4.46 13.04 -4.71
C SER A 413 3.53 11.99 -4.12
N TRP A 414 3.79 11.56 -2.87
CA TRP A 414 3.10 10.48 -2.17
C TRP A 414 1.82 10.97 -1.47
N GLU A 415 1.00 10.02 -0.99
CA GLU A 415 -0.27 10.30 -0.33
C GLU A 415 -0.08 11.04 1.01
N GLY A 416 -0.78 12.16 1.19
CA GLY A 416 -0.75 12.96 2.43
C GLY A 416 0.59 13.66 2.70
N ALA A 417 1.37 13.99 1.67
CA ALA A 417 2.73 14.53 1.77
C ALA A 417 2.86 15.79 2.67
N GLU A 418 1.80 16.57 2.85
CA GLU A 418 1.74 17.69 3.79
C GLU A 418 1.95 17.30 5.27
N GLY A 419 1.65 16.06 5.67
CA GLY A 419 1.84 15.56 7.05
C GLY A 419 3.29 15.24 7.44
N PHE A 420 4.23 15.45 6.51
CA PHE A 420 5.65 15.11 6.64
C PHE A 420 6.56 16.36 6.65
N ASP A 421 5.98 17.56 6.57
CA ASP A 421 6.72 18.82 6.40
C ASP A 421 7.74 19.08 7.52
N TRP A 422 7.42 18.74 8.78
CA TRP A 422 8.27 18.94 9.95
C TRP A 422 9.60 18.17 9.90
N SER A 423 9.64 17.03 9.20
CA SER A 423 10.80 16.13 9.09
C SER A 423 11.46 16.21 7.71
N LEU A 424 10.66 16.42 6.66
CA LEU A 424 11.09 16.36 5.26
C LEU A 424 11.16 17.71 4.53
N SER A 425 10.79 18.84 5.15
CA SER A 425 11.01 20.16 4.56
C SER A 425 12.47 20.44 4.16
N PRO A 426 12.72 21.35 3.19
CA PRO A 426 11.71 22.07 2.41
C PRO A 426 11.11 21.20 1.30
N MET A 427 9.81 21.38 1.05
CA MET A 427 9.05 20.60 0.06
C MET A 427 8.45 21.48 -1.04
N ARG A 428 8.17 20.88 -2.21
CA ARG A 428 7.42 21.44 -3.34
C ARG A 428 6.25 20.51 -3.66
N SER A 429 5.16 21.06 -4.21
CA SER A 429 4.03 20.27 -4.69
C SER A 429 4.43 19.28 -5.79
N LYS A 430 3.67 18.19 -5.91
CA LYS A 430 3.73 17.28 -7.06
C LYS A 430 3.60 18.03 -8.39
N MET A 431 4.51 17.74 -9.31
CA MET A 431 4.51 18.23 -10.69
C MET A 431 3.51 17.45 -11.55
N ASP A 432 2.96 18.09 -12.57
CA ASP A 432 2.15 17.44 -13.60
C ASP A 432 3.04 16.48 -14.40
N ARG A 433 2.62 15.20 -14.58
CA ARG A 433 3.41 14.17 -15.28
C ARG A 433 3.84 14.60 -16.68
N ARG A 434 3.01 15.38 -17.38
CA ARG A 434 3.27 15.93 -18.72
C ARG A 434 4.41 16.96 -18.75
N LEU A 435 4.92 17.36 -17.58
CA LEU A 435 6.09 18.22 -17.40
C LEU A 435 7.33 17.45 -16.90
N LYS A 436 7.20 16.15 -16.57
CA LYS A 436 8.18 15.34 -15.84
C LYS A 436 8.25 13.90 -16.42
N LYS A 437 8.82 13.75 -17.62
CA LYS A 437 8.98 12.42 -18.25
C LYS A 437 10.03 11.62 -17.46
N SER A 438 9.62 10.48 -16.90
CA SER A 438 10.39 9.75 -15.90
C SER A 438 10.77 8.35 -16.40
N TYR A 439 12.03 7.98 -16.18
CA TYR A 439 12.64 6.68 -16.51
C TYR A 439 13.08 6.01 -15.20
N HIS A 440 12.47 4.89 -14.84
CA HIS A 440 12.74 4.22 -13.57
C HIS A 440 13.74 3.07 -13.73
N LEU A 441 14.59 2.88 -12.71
CA LEU A 441 15.57 1.79 -12.68
C LEU A 441 14.87 0.43 -12.53
N VAL A 442 15.12 -0.49 -13.48
CA VAL A 442 14.63 -1.88 -13.40
C VAL A 442 15.72 -2.89 -13.11
N ASP A 443 16.98 -2.58 -13.43
CA ASP A 443 18.12 -3.47 -13.18
C ASP A 443 19.44 -2.73 -12.95
N THR A 444 20.34 -3.37 -12.22
CA THR A 444 21.74 -2.94 -12.08
C THR A 444 22.62 -4.16 -11.89
N GLU A 445 23.59 -4.36 -12.79
CA GLU A 445 24.51 -5.50 -12.79
C GLU A 445 25.97 -5.06 -12.87
N VAL A 446 26.86 -5.89 -12.30
CA VAL A 446 28.31 -5.70 -12.36
C VAL A 446 28.87 -6.44 -13.57
N VAL A 447 29.47 -5.70 -14.50
CA VAL A 447 30.02 -6.20 -15.77
C VAL A 447 31.55 -6.07 -15.72
N GLY A 448 32.21 -7.07 -15.17
CA GLY A 448 33.67 -7.08 -14.97
C GLY A 448 34.13 -6.03 -13.94
N LYS A 449 34.73 -4.93 -14.41
CA LYS A 449 35.14 -3.78 -13.57
C LYS A 449 34.16 -2.61 -13.61
N ASN A 450 33.07 -2.76 -14.35
CA ASN A 450 32.12 -1.70 -14.68
C ASN A 450 30.74 -2.05 -14.12
N ILE A 451 29.83 -1.07 -14.06
CA ILE A 451 28.45 -1.29 -13.60
C ILE A 451 27.47 -0.77 -14.66
N ARG A 452 26.51 -1.62 -15.04
CA ARG A 452 25.46 -1.34 -16.01
C ARG A 452 24.16 -1.08 -15.25
N GLN A 453 23.42 -0.04 -15.63
CA GLN A 453 22.13 0.30 -15.05
C GLN A 453 21.10 0.45 -16.17
N ILE A 454 19.93 -0.18 -16.01
CA ILE A 454 18.85 -0.17 -16.99
C ILE A 454 17.72 0.71 -16.47
N TYR A 455 17.44 1.78 -17.21
CA TYR A 455 16.32 2.68 -16.95
C TYR A 455 15.29 2.55 -18.07
N ILE A 456 14.02 2.33 -17.71
CA ILE A 456 12.89 2.21 -18.64
C ILE A 456 11.89 3.32 -18.34
N HIS A 457 11.39 3.96 -19.39
CA HIS A 457 10.17 4.77 -19.37
C HIS A 457 9.07 4.04 -20.12
N ARG A 458 7.84 4.01 -19.56
CA ARG A 458 6.66 3.43 -20.18
C ARG A 458 5.66 4.52 -20.54
N LEU A 459 4.94 4.39 -21.67
CA LEU A 459 3.93 5.38 -22.07
C LEU A 459 2.78 5.46 -21.06
N GLU A 460 2.52 4.34 -20.38
CA GLU A 460 1.58 4.22 -19.26
C GLU A 460 1.96 5.12 -18.07
N ASP A 461 3.24 5.52 -17.93
CA ASP A 461 3.70 6.44 -16.88
C ASP A 461 3.31 7.91 -17.19
N ASP A 462 3.28 8.29 -18.48
CA ASP A 462 2.92 9.64 -18.96
C ASP A 462 1.40 9.91 -18.91
N ILE A 463 0.58 8.86 -18.83
CA ILE A 463 -0.88 8.97 -18.70
C ILE A 463 -1.23 9.38 -17.25
N PRO A 464 -2.00 10.48 -17.03
CA PRO A 464 -2.49 10.82 -15.70
C PRO A 464 -3.39 9.71 -15.14
N GLY A 465 -3.13 9.31 -13.89
CA GLY A 465 -4.03 8.40 -13.18
C GLY A 465 -5.43 9.00 -13.00
N PRO A 466 -6.49 8.18 -12.83
CA PRO A 466 -7.87 8.66 -12.79
C PRO A 466 -8.17 9.68 -11.67
N ASP A 467 -7.32 9.77 -10.65
CA ASP A 467 -7.42 10.73 -9.55
C ASP A 467 -6.61 12.03 -9.78
N GLU A 468 -5.74 12.12 -10.80
CA GLU A 468 -4.91 13.30 -11.10
C GLU A 468 -5.67 14.35 -11.95
N LYS A 469 -6.53 15.16 -11.28
CA LYS A 469 -7.31 16.25 -11.91
C LYS A 469 -6.44 17.19 -12.77
N LEU A 470 -6.77 17.33 -14.06
CA LEU A 470 -6.12 18.30 -14.97
C LEU A 470 -6.28 19.73 -14.45
N LYS A 471 -5.16 20.44 -14.24
CA LYS A 471 -5.13 21.86 -13.79
C LYS A 471 -5.37 22.89 -14.91
N ASP A 472 -5.50 22.46 -16.16
CA ASP A 472 -5.81 23.33 -17.30
C ASP A 472 -6.77 22.60 -18.27
N PRO A 473 -8.07 22.97 -18.32
CA PRO A 473 -9.05 22.35 -19.20
C PRO A 473 -8.92 22.77 -20.68
N LYS A 474 -7.97 23.66 -21.03
CA LYS A 474 -7.74 24.07 -22.43
C LYS A 474 -6.69 23.22 -23.15
N LYS A 475 -5.99 22.33 -22.44
CA LYS A 475 -5.16 21.29 -23.06
C LYS A 475 -5.91 19.98 -23.10
N THR A 476 -6.59 19.74 -24.22
CA THR A 476 -7.09 18.41 -24.60
C THR A 476 -5.97 17.38 -24.42
N PRO A 477 -6.24 16.20 -23.84
CA PRO A 477 -5.31 15.08 -23.94
C PRO A 477 -5.02 14.78 -25.42
N PRO A 478 -3.77 14.49 -25.82
CA PRO A 478 -3.53 13.84 -27.11
C PRO A 478 -4.32 12.53 -27.13
N LYS A 479 -4.89 12.14 -28.27
CA LYS A 479 -5.61 10.86 -28.33
C LYS A 479 -4.61 9.73 -28.15
N ILE A 480 -5.06 8.62 -27.54
CA ILE A 480 -4.29 7.38 -27.48
C ILE A 480 -3.83 6.94 -28.88
N GLU A 481 -4.61 7.25 -29.91
CA GLU A 481 -4.27 6.97 -31.32
C GLU A 481 -3.20 7.90 -31.91
N GLU A 482 -3.08 9.13 -31.40
CA GLU A 482 -2.05 10.10 -31.78
C GLU A 482 -0.72 9.84 -31.05
N MET A 483 -0.71 8.96 -30.04
CA MET A 483 0.49 8.54 -29.28
C MET A 483 1.09 7.19 -29.72
N LYS A 484 0.49 6.49 -30.71
CA LYS A 484 0.88 5.12 -31.10
C LYS A 484 2.30 4.97 -31.69
N ASP A 485 2.97 6.08 -32.04
CA ASP A 485 4.30 6.07 -32.69
C ASP A 485 5.49 6.32 -31.74
N GLU A 486 5.30 6.80 -30.49
CA GLU A 486 6.42 7.03 -29.54
C GLU A 486 6.83 5.76 -28.79
N LYS A 487 7.54 4.87 -29.49
CA LYS A 487 8.00 3.57 -28.98
C LYS A 487 8.84 3.69 -27.69
N GLY A 488 8.58 2.81 -26.72
CA GLY A 488 9.13 2.85 -25.35
C GLY A 488 10.66 2.93 -25.30
N LEU A 489 11.19 3.82 -24.47
CA LEU A 489 12.60 4.25 -24.53
C LEU A 489 13.42 3.70 -23.37
N VAL A 490 14.51 3.00 -23.72
CA VAL A 490 15.40 2.29 -22.78
C VAL A 490 16.75 2.98 -22.73
N ALA A 491 17.10 3.55 -21.59
CA ALA A 491 18.37 4.22 -21.36
C ALA A 491 19.32 3.30 -20.59
N VAL A 492 20.32 2.74 -21.29
CA VAL A 492 21.38 1.91 -20.71
C VAL A 492 22.58 2.77 -20.34
N LYS A 493 22.78 2.96 -19.04
CA LYS A 493 23.94 3.64 -18.49
C LYS A 493 25.03 2.60 -18.21
N THR A 494 26.26 2.87 -18.67
CA THR A 494 27.44 2.05 -18.35
C THR A 494 28.51 2.91 -17.72
N LEU A 495 28.90 2.60 -16.48
CA LEU A 495 29.94 3.30 -15.74
C LEU A 495 31.29 2.59 -15.92
N ASP A 496 32.26 3.27 -16.52
CA ASP A 496 33.58 2.73 -16.85
C ASP A 496 34.66 3.14 -15.83
N ASN A 497 35.30 2.16 -15.19
CA ASN A 497 36.29 2.39 -14.13
C ASN A 497 37.74 2.38 -14.66
N THR A 498 38.03 3.25 -15.62
CA THR A 498 39.38 3.50 -16.13
C THR A 498 40.19 4.45 -15.25
N SER A 499 40.42 4.06 -13.98
CA SER A 499 41.40 4.70 -13.11
C SER A 499 42.30 3.69 -12.39
N SER A 500 43.63 3.86 -12.50
CA SER A 500 44.60 2.98 -11.87
C SER A 500 44.77 3.31 -10.39
N ILE A 501 44.35 2.40 -9.51
CA ILE A 501 44.59 2.49 -8.07
C ILE A 501 46.09 2.31 -7.81
N THR A 502 46.83 3.41 -7.81
CA THR A 502 48.23 3.45 -7.37
C THR A 502 48.23 3.48 -5.85
N GLN A 503 48.67 2.39 -5.21
CA GLN A 503 48.73 2.28 -3.75
C GLN A 503 49.71 3.31 -3.17
N CYS A 504 49.17 4.36 -2.54
CA CYS A 504 49.94 5.28 -1.71
C CYS A 504 49.74 4.92 -0.24
N ASN A 505 50.67 4.15 0.32
CA ASN A 505 50.76 3.93 1.76
C ASN A 505 51.12 5.24 2.47
N LEU A 506 50.29 5.68 3.43
CA LEU A 506 50.66 6.69 4.41
C LEU A 506 50.19 6.26 5.81
N SER A 507 51.04 6.50 6.80
CA SER A 507 50.80 6.15 8.20
C SER A 507 50.06 7.28 8.94
N PRO A 508 49.36 7.00 10.05
CA PRO A 508 48.55 8.00 10.73
C PRO A 508 49.40 8.92 11.60
N LYS A 509 49.21 10.24 11.43
CA LYS A 509 49.57 11.28 12.41
C LYS A 509 48.92 12.62 12.04
N ASP A 510 47.99 13.09 12.87
CA ASP A 510 48.22 14.18 13.84
C ASP A 510 46.86 14.71 14.36
N ASP A 511 46.79 14.95 15.68
CA ASP A 511 45.63 15.55 16.34
C ASP A 511 45.57 17.07 16.10
N PHE A 512 44.37 17.66 16.09
CA PHE A 512 44.20 19.05 16.52
C PHE A 512 42.82 19.33 17.14
N LEU A 513 42.84 19.95 18.33
CA LEU A 513 41.67 20.45 19.07
C LEU A 513 41.66 21.98 19.08
N ALA A 514 40.53 22.59 18.74
CA ALA A 514 40.07 23.93 19.16
C ALA A 514 38.68 24.18 18.52
N SER A 515 37.55 24.31 19.22
CA SER A 515 37.15 25.28 20.27
C SER A 515 36.88 26.71 19.73
N ALA A 516 35.59 27.02 19.54
CA ALA A 516 35.04 28.38 19.43
C ALA A 516 33.64 28.40 20.08
N GLN A 517 33.22 29.55 20.64
CA GLN A 517 32.07 29.68 21.55
C GLN A 517 31.51 31.12 21.49
N TRP A 518 30.34 31.36 22.10
CA TRP A 518 29.61 32.65 22.29
C TRP A 518 28.58 33.02 21.19
N PRO A 519 27.55 33.87 21.48
CA PRO A 519 26.65 33.79 22.64
C PRO A 519 25.16 34.05 22.29
N PHE A 520 24.29 34.14 23.31
CA PHE A 520 22.84 34.37 23.20
C PHE A 520 22.41 35.86 23.35
N ASN A 521 21.22 36.19 22.82
CA ASN A 521 20.23 37.23 23.22
C ASN A 521 19.94 38.42 22.27
N ALA A 522 18.70 38.46 21.76
CA ALA A 522 17.83 39.65 21.64
C ALA A 522 16.37 39.21 21.39
N LEU A 523 15.37 39.91 21.95
CA LEU A 523 13.92 39.61 21.79
C LEU A 523 13.09 40.87 22.15
N PHE A 524 11.86 40.99 21.61
CA PHE A 524 10.93 42.15 21.74
C PHE A 524 11.43 43.47 21.06
N GLU A 525 10.60 44.34 20.47
CA GLU A 525 9.14 44.41 20.24
C GLU A 525 8.81 44.81 18.78
N ALA A 526 7.61 44.44 18.29
CA ALA A 526 6.83 45.20 17.29
C ALA A 526 5.41 44.60 17.07
N THR A 527 4.45 44.86 17.95
CA THR A 527 3.03 44.52 17.74
C THR A 527 2.19 45.76 17.46
N LEU A 528 1.48 45.81 16.32
CA LEU A 528 0.11 46.35 16.14
C LEU A 528 -0.23 46.57 14.66
N PHE A 529 -1.00 45.66 14.05
CA PHE A 529 -2.17 46.02 13.22
C PHE A 529 -3.09 44.80 12.99
N SER A 530 -4.35 45.05 12.62
CA SER A 530 -5.37 44.04 12.24
C SER A 530 -5.79 43.01 13.32
N ARG A 531 -6.57 43.47 14.31
CA ARG A 531 -7.52 42.58 15.03
C ARG A 531 -8.66 42.17 14.08
N ARG A 532 -8.53 41.05 13.36
CA ARG A 532 -9.68 40.38 12.69
C ARG A 532 -9.47 38.90 12.31
N ARG A 533 -8.93 38.09 13.23
CA ARG A 533 -8.98 36.60 13.21
C ARG A 533 -8.53 36.06 14.57
N PHE A 534 -9.45 36.01 15.55
CA PHE A 534 -9.19 35.46 16.89
C PHE A 534 -10.38 34.63 17.40
N ASP A 535 -10.89 33.75 16.52
CA ASP A 535 -11.96 32.77 16.78
C ASP A 535 -11.70 31.40 16.10
N ILE A 536 -10.45 31.15 15.67
CA ILE A 536 -10.03 29.88 15.04
C ILE A 536 -8.87 29.26 15.84
N CYS A 537 -8.99 29.29 17.17
CA CYS A 537 -8.04 28.70 18.12
C CYS A 537 -8.68 27.61 19.01
N LEU A 538 -9.83 27.06 18.58
CA LEU A 538 -10.39 25.83 19.10
C LEU A 538 -10.44 24.81 17.95
N GLY A 539 -9.72 23.69 18.10
CA GLY A 539 -9.56 22.66 17.09
C GLY A 539 -10.82 21.82 16.85
N ARG A 540 -11.86 22.42 16.27
CA ARG A 540 -12.91 21.66 15.58
C ARG A 540 -12.45 21.39 14.16
N HIS A 541 -12.19 20.13 13.84
CA HIS A 541 -12.06 19.67 12.46
C HIS A 541 -13.42 19.83 11.76
N GLN A 542 -13.65 20.99 11.15
CA GLN A 542 -14.84 21.23 10.34
C GLN A 542 -14.70 20.41 9.05
N HIS A 543 -15.59 19.44 8.84
CA HIS A 543 -15.48 18.49 7.73
C HIS A 543 -15.56 19.21 6.39
N PHE A 544 -14.42 19.26 5.70
CA PHE A 544 -14.30 19.96 4.43
C PHE A 544 -14.91 19.12 3.31
N ILE A 545 -16.03 19.61 2.78
CA ILE A 545 -16.63 19.10 1.55
C ILE A 545 -16.07 19.94 0.41
N GLU A 546 -15.28 19.33 -0.47
CA GLU A 546 -14.77 19.99 -1.67
C GLU A 546 -15.95 20.24 -2.64
N PRO A 547 -16.19 21.48 -3.11
CA PRO A 547 -17.25 21.75 -4.07
C PRO A 547 -16.85 21.42 -5.50
N LEU A 548 -17.76 20.83 -6.28
CA LEU A 548 -17.64 20.64 -7.72
C LEU A 548 -18.52 21.67 -8.44
N HIS A 549 -17.98 22.88 -8.65
CA HIS A 549 -18.74 24.03 -9.18
C HIS A 549 -19.24 23.86 -10.62
N ASP A 550 -18.55 23.06 -11.43
CA ASP A 550 -18.79 22.90 -12.87
C ASP A 550 -19.25 21.46 -13.23
N PHE A 551 -19.76 20.70 -12.24
CA PHE A 551 -20.16 19.30 -12.44
C PHE A 551 -21.52 19.16 -13.12
N ASP A 552 -21.54 18.52 -14.29
CA ASP A 552 -22.76 18.05 -14.95
C ASP A 552 -22.86 16.53 -14.85
N TRP A 553 -23.88 16.03 -14.15
CA TRP A 553 -24.11 14.59 -14.01
C TRP A 553 -24.38 13.91 -15.36
N LYS A 554 -24.97 14.61 -16.34
CA LYS A 554 -25.35 14.05 -17.65
C LYS A 554 -24.15 13.68 -18.54
N THR A 555 -22.96 14.13 -18.16
CA THR A 555 -21.71 13.88 -18.89
C THR A 555 -20.62 13.28 -17.99
N ALA A 556 -20.94 13.01 -16.72
CA ALA A 556 -20.07 12.32 -15.78
C ALA A 556 -20.19 10.80 -16.02
N PRO A 557 -19.17 10.13 -16.61
CA PRO A 557 -19.31 8.73 -16.99
C PRO A 557 -19.39 7.81 -15.78
N ARG A 558 -20.13 6.69 -15.90
CA ARG A 558 -20.09 5.62 -14.89
C ARG A 558 -18.64 5.20 -14.62
N ARG A 559 -18.29 5.12 -13.33
CA ARG A 559 -16.98 4.59 -12.89
C ARG A 559 -16.80 3.17 -13.42
N GLN A 560 -15.66 2.85 -14.02
CA GLN A 560 -15.36 1.50 -14.52
C GLN A 560 -14.56 0.72 -13.47
N LEU A 561 -15.23 -0.22 -12.79
CA LEU A 561 -14.66 -0.99 -11.67
C LEU A 561 -14.43 -2.44 -12.10
N ARG A 562 -13.17 -2.89 -12.02
CA ARG A 562 -12.71 -4.25 -12.42
C ARG A 562 -11.86 -4.89 -11.31
N PRO A 563 -12.43 -5.27 -10.14
CA PRO A 563 -11.69 -5.74 -8.98
C PRO A 563 -11.28 -7.24 -9.09
N PHE A 564 -10.82 -7.65 -10.27
CA PHE A 564 -10.53 -9.05 -10.58
C PHE A 564 -9.27 -9.54 -9.87
N LYS A 565 -9.31 -10.76 -9.33
CA LYS A 565 -8.20 -11.45 -8.69
C LYS A 565 -8.35 -12.96 -8.92
N PRO A 566 -7.31 -13.68 -9.41
CA PRO A 566 -7.41 -15.11 -9.75
C PRO A 566 -7.55 -16.04 -8.52
N THR A 567 -7.60 -15.49 -7.32
CA THR A 567 -7.84 -16.22 -6.06
C THR A 567 -8.57 -15.30 -5.09
N TYR A 568 -9.68 -15.77 -4.53
CA TYR A 568 -10.50 -14.99 -3.62
C TYR A 568 -9.98 -15.08 -2.18
N HIS A 569 -9.76 -13.92 -1.56
CA HIS A 569 -9.40 -13.80 -0.16
C HIS A 569 -10.42 -12.91 0.57
N ILE A 570 -11.20 -13.50 1.48
CA ILE A 570 -12.09 -12.74 2.35
C ILE A 570 -11.24 -11.85 3.27
N THR A 571 -11.40 -10.54 3.07
CA THR A 571 -10.60 -9.48 3.71
C THR A 571 -11.45 -8.22 3.79
N MET A 572 -11.07 -7.28 4.67
CA MET A 572 -11.74 -5.97 4.72
C MET A 572 -11.59 -5.18 3.42
N ALA A 573 -10.43 -5.28 2.73
CA ALA A 573 -10.17 -4.64 1.44
C ALA A 573 -10.50 -3.14 1.36
N ILE A 574 -10.40 -2.44 2.50
CA ILE A 574 -10.70 -1.02 2.64
C ILE A 574 -9.53 -0.14 2.16
N ARG A 575 -9.86 1.00 1.57
CA ARG A 575 -8.94 2.11 1.24
C ARG A 575 -9.44 3.38 1.91
N ALA A 576 -8.54 4.30 2.25
CA ALA A 576 -8.93 5.60 2.81
C ALA A 576 -9.84 6.39 1.85
N ASP A 577 -10.73 7.20 2.40
CA ASP A 577 -11.56 8.13 1.62
C ASP A 577 -11.99 9.36 2.43
N THR A 578 -12.59 10.34 1.76
CA THR A 578 -13.06 11.60 2.36
C THR A 578 -14.58 11.68 2.48
N PRO A 579 -15.13 12.55 3.35
CA PRO A 579 -16.56 12.88 3.35
C PRO A 579 -17.09 13.53 2.06
N SER A 580 -16.20 14.00 1.17
CA SER A 580 -16.60 14.55 -0.15
C SER A 580 -17.04 13.47 -1.14
N GLU A 581 -16.50 12.25 -1.00
CA GLU A 581 -16.79 11.08 -1.86
C GLU A 581 -17.92 10.19 -1.32
N LEU A 582 -18.62 10.63 -0.28
CA LEU A 582 -19.67 9.85 0.40
C LEU A 582 -20.84 9.45 -0.53
N ILE A 583 -21.12 10.28 -1.54
CA ILE A 583 -22.18 10.14 -2.53
C ILE A 583 -21.56 10.30 -3.91
N THR A 584 -21.82 9.35 -4.83
CA THR A 584 -21.24 9.30 -6.18
C THR A 584 -22.32 9.48 -7.25
N ILE A 585 -22.33 10.66 -7.87
CA ILE A 585 -23.23 10.99 -8.97
C ILE A 585 -22.51 10.77 -10.32
N ASP A 586 -23.23 10.20 -11.28
CA ASP A 586 -22.81 9.95 -12.67
C ASP A 586 -24.05 9.94 -13.59
N GLU A 587 -23.87 9.65 -14.87
CA GLU A 587 -24.88 9.70 -15.94
C GLU A 587 -26.21 8.98 -15.62
N ASP A 588 -26.15 7.88 -14.87
CA ASP A 588 -27.32 7.07 -14.48
C ASP A 588 -28.25 7.79 -13.46
N TYR A 589 -27.77 8.82 -12.76
CA TYR A 589 -28.36 9.33 -11.51
C TYR A 589 -29.87 9.58 -11.53
N LEU A 590 -30.39 10.29 -12.54
CA LEU A 590 -31.82 10.66 -12.60
C LEU A 590 -32.72 9.43 -12.78
N ASP A 591 -32.33 8.50 -13.64
CA ASP A 591 -33.07 7.26 -13.88
C ASP A 591 -33.05 6.38 -12.62
N ARG A 592 -31.91 6.36 -11.92
CA ARG A 592 -31.74 5.58 -10.67
C ARG A 592 -32.59 6.09 -9.53
N VAL A 593 -32.60 7.39 -9.22
CA VAL A 593 -33.48 7.93 -8.17
C VAL A 593 -34.97 7.86 -8.55
N THR A 594 -35.28 7.90 -9.84
CA THR A 594 -36.66 7.70 -10.35
C THR A 594 -37.11 6.24 -10.22
N HIS A 595 -36.23 5.27 -10.51
CA HIS A 595 -36.48 3.84 -10.25
C HIS A 595 -36.66 3.59 -8.74
N ARG A 596 -35.79 4.16 -7.90
CA ARG A 596 -35.88 4.07 -6.43
C ARG A 596 -37.21 4.60 -5.90
N ARG A 597 -37.72 5.73 -6.41
CA ARG A 597 -39.08 6.23 -6.10
C ARG A 597 -40.17 5.19 -6.39
N SER A 598 -40.10 4.49 -7.53
CA SER A 598 -41.05 3.44 -7.89
C SER A 598 -40.99 2.24 -6.93
N ILE A 599 -39.78 1.78 -6.61
CA ILE A 599 -39.52 0.71 -5.63
C ILE A 599 -40.05 1.11 -4.24
N ILE A 600 -39.75 2.33 -3.77
CA ILE A 600 -40.23 2.87 -2.49
C ILE A 600 -41.75 2.92 -2.43
N ALA A 601 -42.42 3.34 -3.50
CA ALA A 601 -43.88 3.42 -3.56
C ALA A 601 -44.58 2.04 -3.55
N THR A 602 -43.89 0.98 -3.98
CA THR A 602 -44.44 -0.38 -4.14
C THR A 602 -43.99 -1.37 -3.07
N HIS A 603 -42.79 -1.19 -2.51
CA HIS A 603 -42.12 -2.13 -1.60
C HIS A 603 -41.58 -1.45 -0.32
N GLY A 604 -42.11 -0.28 0.06
CA GLY A 604 -41.59 0.57 1.15
C GLY A 604 -41.18 -0.17 2.44
N SER A 605 -42.03 -1.06 2.96
CA SER A 605 -41.74 -1.86 4.17
C SER A 605 -40.60 -2.88 4.03
N THR A 606 -40.21 -3.23 2.81
CA THR A 606 -39.05 -4.09 2.52
C THR A 606 -37.78 -3.25 2.34
N VAL A 607 -37.91 -2.03 1.79
CA VAL A 607 -36.76 -1.20 1.37
C VAL A 607 -36.40 -0.06 2.33
N HIS A 608 -37.23 0.29 3.30
CA HIS A 608 -36.81 1.15 4.41
C HIS A 608 -37.39 0.71 5.75
N GLY A 609 -36.71 1.10 6.83
CA GLY A 609 -37.20 0.92 8.18
C GLY A 609 -36.28 1.54 9.22
N CYS A 610 -36.83 1.90 10.37
CA CYS A 610 -36.11 2.51 11.48
C CYS A 610 -36.60 1.93 12.81
N THR A 611 -35.65 1.52 13.67
CA THR A 611 -35.90 1.22 15.09
C THR A 611 -36.03 2.53 15.88
N PRO A 612 -36.67 2.55 17.07
CA PRO A 612 -36.69 3.73 17.93
C PRO A 612 -35.30 4.29 18.24
N GLU A 613 -34.31 3.41 18.39
CA GLU A 613 -32.90 3.73 18.62
C GLU A 613 -32.23 4.43 17.41
N GLY A 614 -32.78 4.24 16.21
CA GLY A 614 -32.26 4.81 14.96
C GLY A 614 -32.71 6.24 14.66
N ASP A 615 -33.73 6.78 15.33
CA ASP A 615 -34.33 8.09 15.00
C ASP A 615 -33.29 9.22 14.97
N ALA A 616 -32.46 9.33 16.01
CA ALA A 616 -31.41 10.35 16.07
C ALA A 616 -30.40 10.24 14.90
N ALA A 617 -30.05 9.02 14.49
CA ALA A 617 -29.07 8.77 13.43
C ALA A 617 -29.67 9.06 12.04
N VAL A 618 -30.95 8.70 11.81
CA VAL A 618 -31.68 9.05 10.58
C VAL A 618 -31.85 10.57 10.50
N ARG A 619 -32.19 11.25 11.60
CA ARG A 619 -32.33 12.72 11.61
C ARG A 619 -31.01 13.43 11.32
N GLU A 620 -29.91 12.93 11.89
CA GLU A 620 -28.58 13.44 11.60
C GLU A 620 -28.21 13.23 10.13
N LEU A 621 -28.37 12.01 9.60
CA LEU A 621 -28.05 11.70 8.20
C LEU A 621 -28.84 12.58 7.22
N TYR A 622 -30.15 12.70 7.45
CA TYR A 622 -31.04 13.53 6.63
C TYR A 622 -30.56 14.98 6.56
N THR A 623 -30.32 15.58 7.73
CA THR A 623 -29.86 16.96 7.85
C THR A 623 -28.46 17.11 7.24
N TYR A 624 -27.56 16.15 7.48
CA TYR A 624 -26.19 16.19 6.96
C TYR A 624 -26.16 16.12 5.43
N LEU A 625 -26.96 15.27 4.80
CA LEU A 625 -27.00 15.20 3.34
C LEU A 625 -27.69 16.42 2.71
N LEU A 626 -28.89 16.79 3.16
CA LEU A 626 -29.69 17.86 2.53
C LEU A 626 -29.27 19.28 2.90
N ALA A 627 -28.77 19.53 4.13
CA ALA A 627 -28.33 20.86 4.55
C ALA A 627 -26.83 21.10 4.30
N GLU A 628 -26.00 20.06 4.23
CA GLU A 628 -24.54 20.20 4.23
C GLU A 628 -23.82 19.51 3.07
N GLN A 629 -23.94 18.19 2.88
CA GLN A 629 -23.06 17.45 1.97
C GLN A 629 -23.45 17.69 0.51
N LEU A 630 -24.72 17.49 0.14
CA LEU A 630 -25.16 17.56 -1.25
C LEU A 630 -25.06 18.99 -1.84
N PRO A 631 -25.53 20.06 -1.17
CA PRO A 631 -25.44 21.43 -1.71
C PRO A 631 -24.01 21.99 -1.74
N LYS A 632 -23.11 21.49 -0.88
CA LYS A 632 -21.69 21.86 -0.93
C LYS A 632 -20.95 21.07 -2.01
N ARG A 633 -21.16 19.75 -2.13
CA ARG A 633 -20.44 18.89 -3.08
C ARG A 633 -20.88 19.12 -4.53
N PHE A 634 -22.19 19.20 -4.77
CA PHE A 634 -22.78 19.30 -6.10
C PHE A 634 -23.72 20.52 -6.25
N PRO A 635 -23.21 21.77 -6.13
CA PRO A 635 -24.01 23.00 -6.18
C PRO A 635 -24.71 23.28 -7.53
N THR A 636 -24.34 22.53 -8.57
CA THR A 636 -25.01 22.49 -9.87
C THR A 636 -26.31 21.69 -9.85
N ILE A 637 -26.45 20.75 -8.91
CA ILE A 637 -27.58 19.81 -8.79
C ILE A 637 -28.45 20.17 -7.58
N PHE A 638 -27.85 20.44 -6.42
CA PHE A 638 -28.58 20.75 -5.19
C PHE A 638 -28.37 22.20 -4.79
N LYS A 639 -29.46 22.92 -4.55
CA LYS A 639 -29.42 24.32 -4.09
C LYS A 639 -30.25 24.52 -2.83
N LEU A 640 -29.69 25.28 -1.91
CA LEU A 640 -30.41 25.74 -0.72
C LEU A 640 -31.29 26.94 -1.07
N SER A 641 -32.47 27.01 -0.45
CA SER A 641 -33.31 28.21 -0.44
C SER A 641 -32.59 29.39 0.22
N LYS A 642 -33.08 30.62 0.03
CA LYS A 642 -32.42 31.86 0.54
C LYS A 642 -32.27 31.91 2.07
N ASP A 643 -33.10 31.15 2.78
CA ASP A 643 -33.14 30.95 4.22
C ASP A 643 -32.54 29.60 4.67
N ASN A 644 -32.11 28.76 3.72
CA ASN A 644 -31.60 27.39 3.89
C ASN A 644 -32.60 26.40 4.54
N SER A 645 -33.90 26.68 4.48
CA SER A 645 -34.95 25.77 4.99
C SER A 645 -35.28 24.62 4.03
N MET A 646 -35.00 24.77 2.74
CA MET A 646 -35.27 23.78 1.69
C MET A 646 -34.01 23.49 0.87
N CYS A 647 -33.86 22.23 0.44
CA CYS A 647 -32.90 21.76 -0.55
C CYS A 647 -33.64 21.36 -1.83
N GLU A 648 -33.44 22.13 -2.90
CA GLU A 648 -33.95 21.88 -4.25
C GLU A 648 -32.98 20.99 -5.04
N ASN A 649 -33.48 19.88 -5.58
CA ASN A 649 -32.77 18.97 -6.49
C ASN A 649 -33.17 19.29 -7.94
N LEU A 650 -32.29 20.01 -8.65
CA LEU A 650 -32.51 20.51 -10.01
C LEU A 650 -32.51 19.41 -11.08
N ALA A 651 -32.05 18.20 -10.78
CA ALA A 651 -32.15 17.08 -11.71
C ALA A 651 -33.55 16.45 -11.71
N THR A 652 -34.19 16.37 -10.54
CA THR A 652 -35.54 15.78 -10.38
C THR A 652 -36.67 16.81 -10.34
N GLY A 653 -36.36 18.10 -10.13
CA GLY A 653 -37.35 19.17 -9.92
C GLY A 653 -38.02 19.12 -8.54
N MET A 654 -37.56 18.25 -7.64
CA MET A 654 -38.09 18.08 -6.28
C MET A 654 -37.41 19.03 -5.30
N SER A 655 -38.12 19.44 -4.26
CA SER A 655 -37.56 20.24 -3.16
C SER A 655 -38.03 19.68 -1.83
N PHE A 656 -37.09 19.47 -0.91
CA PHE A 656 -37.34 18.86 0.40
C PHE A 656 -36.80 19.75 1.53
N PRO A 657 -37.41 19.74 2.73
CA PRO A 657 -36.87 20.44 3.89
C PRO A 657 -35.42 20.03 4.20
N THR A 658 -34.62 20.94 4.76
CA THR A 658 -33.26 20.64 5.25
C THR A 658 -33.25 19.98 6.63
N LEU A 659 -34.41 19.91 7.30
CA LEU A 659 -34.63 19.23 8.57
C LEU A 659 -35.78 18.21 8.42
N PRO A 660 -35.69 17.02 9.03
CA PRO A 660 -36.62 15.91 8.79
C PRO A 660 -37.98 16.13 9.45
N GLU A 661 -39.00 16.36 8.63
CA GLU A 661 -40.40 16.43 9.06
C GLU A 661 -41.04 15.04 9.18
N GLY A 662 -41.96 14.88 10.14
CA GLY A 662 -42.70 13.64 10.35
C GLY A 662 -41.89 12.50 10.99
N ASN A 663 -42.16 11.26 10.54
CA ASN A 663 -41.53 10.05 11.05
C ASN A 663 -40.29 9.66 10.24
N MET A 664 -39.52 8.70 10.74
CA MET A 664 -38.26 8.29 10.11
C MET A 664 -38.44 7.58 8.78
N ASP A 665 -39.59 6.95 8.53
CA ASP A 665 -39.94 6.43 7.20
C ASP A 665 -40.17 7.55 6.18
N ALA A 666 -40.69 8.71 6.56
CA ALA A 666 -40.73 9.88 5.67
C ALA A 666 -39.32 10.40 5.36
N ALA A 667 -38.47 10.52 6.39
CA ALA A 667 -37.08 10.96 6.23
C ALA A 667 -36.26 10.00 5.34
N LEU A 668 -36.35 8.68 5.57
CA LEU A 668 -35.67 7.66 4.79
C LEU A 668 -36.14 7.64 3.32
N ARG A 669 -37.44 7.77 3.06
CA ARG A 669 -37.98 7.84 1.69
C ARG A 669 -37.43 9.03 0.90
N VAL A 670 -37.40 10.22 1.51
CA VAL A 670 -36.77 11.40 0.91
C VAL A 670 -35.30 11.15 0.58
N LEU A 671 -34.54 10.47 1.46
CA LEU A 671 -33.16 10.10 1.14
C LEU A 671 -33.06 9.14 -0.04
N GLY A 672 -33.89 8.10 -0.10
CA GLY A 672 -33.93 7.16 -1.22
C GLY A 672 -34.34 7.80 -2.56
N GLU A 673 -35.15 8.87 -2.52
CA GLU A 673 -35.49 9.69 -3.69
C GLU A 673 -34.45 10.78 -4.03
N THR A 674 -33.45 11.01 -3.16
CA THR A 674 -32.44 12.07 -3.33
C THR A 674 -31.07 11.50 -3.73
N VAL A 675 -30.65 10.38 -3.16
CA VAL A 675 -29.36 9.72 -3.45
C VAL A 675 -29.58 8.29 -3.95
N GLU A 676 -28.68 7.84 -4.81
CA GLU A 676 -28.75 6.50 -5.40
C GLU A 676 -28.28 5.41 -4.44
N GLU A 677 -27.37 5.76 -3.52
CA GLU A 677 -26.77 4.84 -2.58
C GLU A 677 -27.81 4.14 -1.70
N ASP A 678 -27.69 2.83 -1.60
CA ASP A 678 -28.32 2.08 -0.51
C ASP A 678 -27.55 2.36 0.79
N ILE A 679 -28.27 2.42 1.90
CA ILE A 679 -27.83 3.00 3.17
C ILE A 679 -28.24 2.08 4.32
N PHE A 680 -27.31 1.82 5.22
CA PHE A 680 -27.53 1.19 6.52
C PHE A 680 -26.86 2.05 7.60
N LEU A 681 -27.60 2.32 8.68
CA LEU A 681 -27.11 3.00 9.87
C LEU A 681 -26.93 1.98 10.99
N LEU A 682 -25.70 1.87 11.48
CA LEU A 682 -25.31 0.90 12.50
C LEU A 682 -24.93 1.64 13.79
N GLN A 683 -25.61 1.32 14.89
CA GLN A 683 -25.29 1.85 16.21
C GLN A 683 -24.41 0.86 16.99
N GLU A 684 -23.40 1.38 17.66
CA GLU A 684 -22.51 0.61 18.54
C GLU A 684 -23.26 0.23 19.83
N THR A 685 -23.44 -1.08 20.10
CA THR A 685 -24.05 -1.62 21.33
C THR A 685 -23.09 -2.60 22.04
N PRO A 686 -23.35 -3.00 23.31
CA PRO A 686 -22.48 -3.95 24.02
C PRO A 686 -22.33 -5.32 23.36
N GLU A 687 -23.20 -5.66 22.40
CA GLU A 687 -23.19 -6.91 21.65
C GLU A 687 -22.50 -6.80 20.26
N GLY A 688 -22.06 -5.60 19.86
CA GLY A 688 -21.49 -5.29 18.55
C GLY A 688 -22.23 -4.14 17.84
N HIS A 689 -21.91 -3.89 16.57
CA HIS A 689 -22.62 -2.88 15.78
C HIS A 689 -23.96 -3.44 15.27
N ARG A 690 -25.07 -2.77 15.63
CA ARG A 690 -26.45 -3.18 15.35
C ARG A 690 -27.09 -2.28 14.29
N SER A 691 -27.72 -2.87 13.27
CA SER A 691 -28.48 -2.12 12.26
C SER A 691 -29.73 -1.52 12.88
N VAL A 692 -29.74 -0.18 13.03
CA VAL A 692 -30.84 0.57 13.64
C VAL A 692 -31.77 1.23 12.62
N ALA A 693 -31.30 1.48 11.40
CA ALA A 693 -32.13 1.96 10.30
C ALA A 693 -31.51 1.64 8.93
N PHE A 694 -32.31 1.61 7.87
CA PHE A 694 -31.83 1.41 6.50
C PHE A 694 -32.75 2.05 5.44
N MET A 695 -32.19 2.29 4.26
CA MET A 695 -32.87 2.56 3.00
C MET A 695 -32.12 1.79 1.90
N CYS A 696 -32.65 0.68 1.43
CA CYS A 696 -32.01 -0.25 0.50
C CYS A 696 -32.99 -0.66 -0.61
N CYS A 697 -32.91 0.01 -1.76
CA CYS A 697 -33.76 -0.25 -2.92
C CYS A 697 -33.12 -1.20 -3.93
N PHE A 698 -31.80 -1.39 -3.89
CA PHE A 698 -31.07 -2.25 -4.81
C PHE A 698 -30.30 -3.35 -4.06
N PRO A 699 -30.95 -4.22 -3.25
CA PRO A 699 -30.29 -5.38 -2.64
C PRO A 699 -29.76 -6.37 -3.67
N SER A 700 -28.90 -7.29 -3.22
CA SER A 700 -28.39 -8.40 -4.01
C SER A 700 -28.68 -9.73 -3.31
N GLY A 701 -29.85 -10.33 -3.57
CA GLY A 701 -30.18 -11.65 -3.06
C GLY A 701 -30.44 -11.72 -1.55
N PHE A 702 -30.86 -10.61 -0.92
CA PHE A 702 -31.32 -10.59 0.46
C PHE A 702 -32.47 -9.59 0.66
N ASP A 703 -33.39 -9.89 1.58
CA ASP A 703 -34.39 -8.94 2.07
C ASP A 703 -33.73 -7.94 3.06
N PRO A 704 -33.72 -6.62 2.79
CA PRO A 704 -33.13 -5.63 3.68
C PRO A 704 -33.85 -5.48 5.03
N SER A 705 -35.18 -5.58 5.06
CA SER A 705 -35.97 -5.53 6.29
C SER A 705 -35.61 -6.65 7.27
N SER A 706 -35.23 -7.82 6.73
CA SER A 706 -34.72 -8.94 7.52
C SER A 706 -33.41 -8.67 8.26
N LYS A 707 -32.73 -7.54 7.98
CA LYS A 707 -31.47 -7.10 8.60
C LYS A 707 -31.66 -6.05 9.70
N LEU A 708 -32.85 -5.44 9.82
CA LEU A 708 -33.15 -4.45 10.86
C LEU A 708 -33.07 -5.07 12.27
N GLY A 709 -32.51 -4.34 13.23
CA GLY A 709 -32.35 -4.76 14.64
C GLY A 709 -31.24 -5.78 14.90
N LYS A 710 -30.61 -6.34 13.86
CA LYS A 710 -29.55 -7.36 13.97
C LYS A 710 -28.15 -6.75 14.09
N THR A 711 -27.26 -7.46 14.78
CA THR A 711 -25.81 -7.17 14.83
C THR A 711 -25.12 -7.50 13.50
N LEU A 712 -23.92 -6.95 13.26
CA LEU A 712 -23.09 -7.31 12.10
C LEU A 712 -22.88 -8.83 11.98
N VAL A 713 -22.69 -9.52 13.11
CA VAL A 713 -22.50 -10.98 13.14
C VAL A 713 -23.76 -11.72 12.68
N GLU A 714 -24.94 -11.32 13.16
CA GLU A 714 -26.22 -11.90 12.73
C GLU A 714 -26.58 -11.56 11.28
N ILE A 715 -26.19 -10.38 10.79
CA ILE A 715 -26.40 -9.93 9.41
C ILE A 715 -25.58 -10.77 8.42
N HIS A 716 -24.33 -11.07 8.78
CA HIS A 716 -23.34 -11.79 7.97
C HIS A 716 -23.26 -13.29 8.26
N ALA A 717 -24.06 -13.84 9.18
CA ALA A 717 -24.07 -15.28 9.48
C ALA A 717 -24.18 -16.22 8.25
N PRO A 718 -24.87 -15.86 7.13
CA PRO A 718 -24.87 -16.67 5.92
C PRO A 718 -23.60 -16.59 5.05
N VAL A 719 -22.65 -15.70 5.35
CA VAL A 719 -21.47 -15.42 4.53
C VAL A 719 -20.33 -16.40 4.88
N PRO A 720 -19.85 -17.23 3.94
CA PRO A 720 -18.79 -18.20 4.22
C PRO A 720 -17.49 -17.54 4.68
N SER A 721 -16.86 -18.11 5.70
CA SER A 721 -15.60 -17.62 6.29
C SER A 721 -15.67 -16.22 6.94
N TYR A 722 -16.88 -15.69 7.24
CA TYR A 722 -17.04 -14.41 7.93
C TYR A 722 -16.35 -14.38 9.30
N GLU A 723 -16.27 -15.50 10.01
CA GLU A 723 -15.61 -15.62 11.32
C GLU A 723 -14.15 -15.18 11.29
N LYS A 724 -13.47 -15.28 10.14
CA LYS A 724 -12.09 -14.86 9.92
C LYS A 724 -11.92 -13.34 9.86
N ILE A 725 -12.98 -12.60 9.56
CA ILE A 725 -12.95 -11.13 9.44
C ILE A 725 -13.83 -10.39 10.45
N GLY A 726 -14.89 -10.99 10.99
CA GLY A 726 -15.89 -10.31 11.83
C GLY A 726 -15.31 -9.60 13.05
N SER A 727 -14.39 -10.26 13.77
CA SER A 727 -13.68 -9.64 14.89
C SER A 727 -12.79 -8.45 14.49
N SER A 728 -12.32 -8.41 13.24
CA SER A 728 -11.56 -7.27 12.70
C SER A 728 -12.49 -6.15 12.21
N MET A 729 -13.64 -6.52 11.64
CA MET A 729 -14.69 -5.61 11.23
C MET A 729 -15.24 -4.81 12.42
N GLU A 730 -15.66 -5.49 13.50
CA GLU A 730 -16.15 -4.83 14.72
C GLU A 730 -15.11 -3.87 15.32
N ARG A 731 -13.84 -4.31 15.44
CA ARG A 731 -12.75 -3.44 15.91
C ARG A 731 -12.49 -2.25 15.00
N PHE A 732 -12.64 -2.40 13.68
CA PHE A 732 -12.48 -1.31 12.73
C PHE A 732 -13.63 -0.30 12.85
N PHE A 733 -14.88 -0.77 12.91
CA PHE A 733 -16.06 0.10 13.01
C PHE A 733 -16.01 0.89 14.33
N THR A 734 -15.71 0.22 15.44
CA THR A 734 -15.43 0.82 16.76
C THR A 734 -14.38 1.94 16.69
N LYS A 735 -13.29 1.74 15.93
CA LYS A 735 -12.19 2.70 15.81
C LYS A 735 -12.39 3.79 14.76
N LEU A 736 -13.37 3.67 13.85
CA LEU A 736 -13.56 4.64 12.77
C LEU A 736 -13.91 6.03 13.33
N GLU A 737 -13.05 7.02 13.05
CA GLU A 737 -13.20 8.37 13.55
C GLU A 737 -14.11 9.22 12.67
N VAL A 738 -14.86 10.12 13.31
CA VAL A 738 -15.70 11.13 12.64
C VAL A 738 -14.84 12.00 11.72
N GLY A 739 -15.22 12.07 10.45
CA GLY A 739 -14.47 12.79 9.40
C GLY A 739 -13.45 11.94 8.64
N LYS A 740 -13.17 10.71 9.06
CA LYS A 740 -12.49 9.70 8.23
C LYS A 740 -13.55 8.82 7.57
N SER A 741 -13.40 8.58 6.27
CA SER A 741 -14.19 7.60 5.52
C SER A 741 -13.27 6.50 5.00
N VAL A 742 -13.84 5.37 4.61
CA VAL A 742 -13.16 4.35 3.80
C VAL A 742 -14.07 3.82 2.70
N LYS A 743 -13.50 3.37 1.59
CA LYS A 743 -14.21 2.69 0.50
C LYS A 743 -13.65 1.28 0.26
N ARG A 744 -14.51 0.37 -0.22
CA ARG A 744 -14.17 -0.98 -0.72
C ARG A 744 -15.10 -1.36 -1.87
N THR A 745 -14.74 -2.38 -2.63
CA THR A 745 -15.65 -2.99 -3.62
C THR A 745 -16.07 -4.39 -3.19
N ASN A 746 -17.36 -4.70 -3.26
CA ASN A 746 -17.89 -6.07 -3.32
C ASN A 746 -18.36 -6.35 -4.76
N TRP A 747 -18.33 -7.62 -5.17
CA TRP A 747 -18.76 -8.01 -6.51
C TRP A 747 -19.47 -9.36 -6.57
N SER A 748 -20.34 -9.55 -7.55
CA SER A 748 -20.95 -10.82 -7.95
C SER A 748 -21.26 -10.80 -9.45
N VAL A 749 -21.72 -11.91 -10.02
CA VAL A 749 -22.46 -11.90 -11.29
C VAL A 749 -23.95 -11.89 -10.99
N GLN A 750 -24.73 -11.30 -11.87
CA GLN A 750 -26.19 -11.26 -11.84
C GLN A 750 -26.72 -11.63 -13.23
N THR A 751 -27.53 -12.67 -13.35
CA THR A 751 -28.06 -13.23 -14.63
C THR A 751 -29.39 -12.61 -15.05
N HIS A 752 -29.69 -11.40 -14.57
CA HIS A 752 -30.90 -10.65 -14.89
C HIS A 752 -30.65 -9.13 -14.81
N THR A 753 -31.57 -8.37 -15.41
CA THR A 753 -31.55 -6.89 -15.47
C THR A 753 -31.92 -6.20 -14.15
N GLU A 754 -32.75 -6.84 -13.32
CA GLU A 754 -33.38 -6.16 -12.17
C GLU A 754 -32.37 -5.69 -11.09
N LEU A 755 -32.45 -4.41 -10.70
CA LEU A 755 -31.61 -3.85 -9.63
C LEU A 755 -32.16 -4.18 -8.23
N PHE A 756 -33.49 -4.17 -8.07
CA PHE A 756 -34.19 -4.62 -6.87
C PHE A 756 -34.38 -6.13 -6.93
N ASN A 757 -33.49 -6.90 -6.28
CA ASN A 757 -33.67 -8.34 -6.12
C ASN A 757 -33.32 -8.81 -4.70
N CYS A 758 -34.33 -9.32 -3.99
CA CYS A 758 -34.19 -9.82 -2.62
C CYS A 758 -33.83 -11.32 -2.51
N GLN A 759 -33.70 -12.07 -3.63
CA GLN A 759 -33.47 -13.53 -3.63
C GLN A 759 -32.52 -13.99 -4.77
N GLY A 760 -32.03 -15.24 -4.75
CA GLY A 760 -31.36 -15.89 -5.90
C GLY A 760 -29.91 -15.46 -6.24
N ASN A 761 -29.54 -14.18 -6.10
CA ASN A 761 -28.15 -13.72 -6.32
C ASN A 761 -27.14 -14.29 -5.32
N HIS A 762 -27.63 -14.84 -4.21
CA HIS A 762 -26.84 -15.61 -3.25
C HIS A 762 -27.58 -16.90 -2.87
N ILE A 763 -26.84 -17.94 -2.51
CA ILE A 763 -27.36 -19.24 -2.00
C ILE A 763 -27.05 -19.32 -0.50
N THR A 764 -28.05 -19.70 0.30
CA THR A 764 -27.96 -19.74 1.77
C THR A 764 -28.65 -20.98 2.36
N GLY A 765 -28.04 -21.61 3.38
CA GLY A 765 -28.63 -22.76 4.06
C GLY A 765 -28.97 -23.92 3.11
N ASP A 766 -30.23 -24.39 3.16
CA ASP A 766 -30.75 -25.50 2.36
C ASP A 766 -31.40 -25.05 1.02
N ASP A 767 -31.07 -23.84 0.53
CA ASP A 767 -31.53 -23.32 -0.76
C ASP A 767 -31.24 -24.32 -1.91
N LYS A 768 -32.29 -24.71 -2.63
CA LYS A 768 -32.17 -25.62 -3.79
C LYS A 768 -31.69 -24.86 -5.02
N TYR A 769 -30.85 -25.50 -5.82
CA TYR A 769 -30.30 -24.98 -7.07
C TYR A 769 -30.04 -26.12 -8.07
N GLU A 770 -30.02 -25.78 -9.35
CA GLU A 770 -29.45 -26.61 -10.41
C GLU A 770 -27.98 -26.20 -10.60
N ASN A 771 -27.13 -27.10 -11.11
CA ASN A 771 -25.73 -26.78 -11.39
C ASN A 771 -25.59 -26.53 -12.88
N ASP A 772 -24.69 -25.62 -13.26
CA ASP A 772 -24.38 -25.33 -14.67
C ASP A 772 -25.62 -24.94 -15.50
N GLU A 773 -26.45 -24.07 -14.91
CA GLU A 773 -27.60 -23.42 -15.55
C GLU A 773 -27.14 -22.67 -16.82
N ASP A 774 -27.84 -22.86 -17.94
CA ASP A 774 -27.57 -22.11 -19.17
C ASP A 774 -28.08 -20.66 -19.02
N VAL A 775 -27.23 -19.66 -19.30
CA VAL A 775 -27.52 -18.26 -19.00
C VAL A 775 -27.54 -17.40 -20.24
N ASP A 776 -28.52 -16.49 -20.28
CA ASP A 776 -28.59 -15.45 -21.30
C ASP A 776 -27.52 -14.39 -21.03
N ILE A 777 -26.43 -14.42 -21.80
CA ILE A 777 -25.29 -13.51 -21.65
C ILE A 777 -25.70 -12.04 -21.86
N GLU A 778 -26.68 -11.76 -22.72
CA GLU A 778 -27.21 -10.41 -22.95
C GLU A 778 -27.97 -9.86 -21.73
N LYS A 779 -28.39 -10.75 -20.81
CA LYS A 779 -28.98 -10.40 -19.51
C LYS A 779 -28.02 -10.63 -18.34
N THR A 780 -26.75 -10.95 -18.59
CA THR A 780 -25.79 -11.27 -17.55
C THR A 780 -24.82 -10.10 -17.33
N PHE A 781 -24.65 -9.71 -16.07
CA PHE A 781 -23.90 -8.52 -15.65
C PHE A 781 -22.88 -8.87 -14.56
N LEU A 782 -21.69 -8.27 -14.63
CA LEU A 782 -20.88 -8.03 -13.44
C LEU A 782 -21.59 -6.99 -12.59
N ARG A 783 -21.93 -7.36 -11.37
CA ARG A 783 -22.49 -6.46 -10.36
C ARG A 783 -21.39 -6.02 -9.41
N ILE A 784 -21.14 -4.71 -9.32
CA ILE A 784 -20.23 -4.09 -8.35
C ILE A 784 -21.01 -3.25 -7.36
N GLU A 785 -20.72 -3.42 -6.08
CA GLU A 785 -21.09 -2.48 -5.03
C GLU A 785 -19.85 -1.67 -4.65
N LEU A 786 -19.84 -0.37 -4.96
CA LEU A 786 -18.88 0.57 -4.39
C LEU A 786 -19.38 0.94 -2.99
N GLN A 787 -18.80 0.31 -1.97
CA GLN A 787 -19.23 0.40 -0.58
C GLN A 787 -18.39 1.42 0.18
N THR A 788 -19.04 2.39 0.83
CA THR A 788 -18.41 3.45 1.63
C THR A 788 -18.81 3.30 3.11
N LEU A 789 -17.88 3.57 4.01
CA LEU A 789 -18.09 3.57 5.45
C LEU A 789 -17.61 4.89 6.05
N THR A 790 -18.44 5.57 6.84
CA THR A 790 -18.08 6.80 7.56
C THR A 790 -18.82 6.87 8.91
N ARG A 791 -18.33 7.67 9.87
CA ARG A 791 -18.99 7.84 11.17
C ARG A 791 -19.65 9.21 11.29
N LEU A 792 -20.95 9.24 11.64
CA LEU A 792 -21.73 10.46 11.80
C LEU A 792 -21.26 11.30 13.02
N PRO A 793 -21.19 12.64 12.92
CA PRO A 793 -20.50 13.46 13.90
C PRO A 793 -21.14 13.58 15.29
N LYS A 794 -22.47 13.55 15.40
CA LYS A 794 -23.21 13.78 16.67
C LYS A 794 -23.61 12.45 17.32
N THR A 795 -24.28 11.56 16.59
CA THR A 795 -24.76 10.26 17.08
C THR A 795 -23.68 9.20 17.19
N ARG A 796 -22.54 9.41 16.50
CA ARG A 796 -21.46 8.43 16.37
C ARG A 796 -21.89 7.13 15.67
N ALA A 797 -23.09 7.07 15.07
CA ALA A 797 -23.51 5.93 14.27
C ALA A 797 -22.60 5.76 13.04
N ILE A 798 -22.39 4.52 12.63
CA ILE A 798 -21.68 4.19 11.39
C ILE A 798 -22.69 4.22 10.24
N LEU A 799 -22.42 5.07 9.25
CA LEU A 799 -23.07 5.03 7.96
C LEU A 799 -22.29 4.06 7.07
N PHE A 800 -22.93 2.95 6.71
CA PHE A 800 -22.54 2.09 5.60
C PHE A 800 -23.43 2.43 4.41
N SER A 801 -22.84 2.89 3.31
CA SER A 801 -23.55 3.14 2.06
C SER A 801 -22.94 2.34 0.91
N PHE A 802 -23.71 2.07 -0.15
CA PHE A 802 -23.15 1.53 -1.38
C PHE A 802 -23.91 1.95 -2.64
N LYS A 803 -23.17 2.23 -3.71
CA LYS A 803 -23.72 2.41 -5.06
C LYS A 803 -23.53 1.15 -5.89
N THR A 804 -24.59 0.72 -6.56
CA THR A 804 -24.64 -0.54 -7.34
C THR A 804 -24.45 -0.27 -8.83
N TYR A 805 -23.33 -0.73 -9.39
CA TYR A 805 -23.08 -0.73 -10.83
C TYR A 805 -23.38 -2.11 -11.43
N LEU A 806 -23.97 -2.12 -12.63
CA LEU A 806 -24.09 -3.31 -13.48
C LEU A 806 -23.34 -3.05 -14.78
N TYR A 807 -22.39 -3.93 -15.14
CA TYR A 807 -21.67 -3.89 -16.40
C TYR A 807 -22.01 -5.18 -17.18
N PRO A 808 -22.51 -5.12 -18.42
CA PRO A 808 -22.79 -6.32 -19.21
C PRO A 808 -21.53 -7.18 -19.36
N VAL A 809 -21.67 -8.50 -19.23
CA VAL A 809 -20.51 -9.41 -19.30
C VAL A 809 -19.84 -9.38 -20.69
N HIS A 810 -20.61 -9.13 -21.75
CA HIS A 810 -20.04 -8.93 -23.08
C HIS A 810 -19.07 -7.74 -23.13
N GLN A 811 -19.40 -6.60 -22.50
CA GLN A 811 -18.52 -5.41 -22.51
C GLN A 811 -17.17 -5.67 -21.84
N ILE A 812 -17.15 -6.50 -20.79
CA ILE A 812 -15.90 -6.90 -20.10
C ILE A 812 -15.04 -7.82 -20.99
N LYS A 813 -15.68 -8.61 -21.86
CA LYS A 813 -15.00 -9.40 -22.89
C LYS A 813 -14.49 -8.51 -24.03
N ASP A 814 -15.32 -7.57 -24.49
CA ASP A 814 -14.98 -6.57 -25.51
C ASP A 814 -13.81 -5.66 -25.08
N GLU A 815 -13.70 -5.38 -23.76
CA GLU A 815 -12.56 -4.70 -23.11
C GLU A 815 -11.25 -5.54 -23.08
N GLY A 816 -11.28 -6.80 -23.53
CA GLY A 816 -10.14 -7.72 -23.46
C GLY A 816 -9.90 -8.33 -22.07
N LEU A 817 -10.78 -8.08 -21.10
CA LEU A 817 -10.64 -8.52 -19.71
C LEU A 817 -11.32 -9.86 -19.40
N GLY A 818 -11.85 -10.55 -20.43
CA GLY A 818 -12.65 -11.76 -20.27
C GLY A 818 -11.93 -12.88 -19.52
N LEU A 819 -10.67 -13.18 -19.88
CA LEU A 819 -9.84 -14.19 -19.20
C LEU A 819 -9.65 -13.85 -17.71
N ALA A 820 -9.24 -12.61 -17.40
CA ALA A 820 -9.01 -12.15 -16.03
C ALA A 820 -10.29 -12.18 -15.17
N PHE A 821 -11.46 -11.98 -15.79
CA PHE A 821 -12.74 -12.10 -15.10
C PHE A 821 -13.16 -13.57 -14.89
N ALA A 822 -12.97 -14.44 -15.89
CA ALA A 822 -13.18 -15.88 -15.75
C ALA A 822 -12.33 -16.48 -14.62
N ASP A 823 -11.05 -16.10 -14.56
CA ASP A 823 -10.12 -16.52 -13.51
C ASP A 823 -10.53 -15.99 -12.12
N ALA A 824 -11.16 -14.82 -12.06
CA ALA A 824 -11.71 -14.27 -10.81
C ALA A 824 -13.00 -14.97 -10.37
N ILE A 825 -13.82 -15.46 -11.31
CA ILE A 825 -14.99 -16.31 -11.04
C ILE A 825 -14.53 -17.67 -10.49
N GLU A 826 -13.62 -18.37 -11.17
CA GLU A 826 -12.97 -19.57 -10.61
C GLU A 826 -12.28 -19.28 -9.28
N GLY A 827 -11.72 -18.07 -9.15
CA GLY A 827 -11.09 -17.55 -7.94
C GLY A 827 -11.98 -17.64 -6.70
N LEU A 828 -13.31 -17.60 -6.83
CA LEU A 828 -14.27 -17.75 -5.73
C LEU A 828 -14.24 -19.15 -5.07
N ALA A 829 -13.79 -20.18 -5.79
CA ALA A 829 -13.59 -21.55 -5.27
C ALA A 829 -12.16 -21.77 -4.74
N LYS A 830 -11.26 -20.80 -4.96
CA LYS A 830 -9.83 -20.85 -4.58
C LYS A 830 -9.60 -19.96 -3.34
N GLY A 831 -8.43 -20.09 -2.71
CA GLY A 831 -8.01 -19.18 -1.63
C GLY A 831 -8.62 -19.48 -0.26
N ASN A 832 -8.83 -18.45 0.57
CA ASN A 832 -9.10 -18.63 2.00
C ASN A 832 -10.60 -18.77 2.37
N ALA A 833 -11.51 -18.68 1.39
CA ALA A 833 -12.96 -18.72 1.60
C ALA A 833 -13.70 -19.45 0.44
N PRO A 834 -13.37 -20.71 0.13
CA PRO A 834 -13.83 -21.41 -1.08
C PRO A 834 -15.36 -21.60 -1.18
N GLY A 835 -16.09 -21.52 -0.05
CA GLY A 835 -17.56 -21.50 -0.05
C GLY A 835 -18.17 -20.26 -0.74
N MET A 836 -17.36 -19.23 -1.04
CA MET A 836 -17.81 -18.03 -1.76
C MET A 836 -18.31 -18.35 -3.17
N TRP A 837 -17.79 -19.41 -3.81
CA TRP A 837 -18.31 -19.97 -5.07
C TRP A 837 -19.79 -20.31 -4.98
N THR A 838 -20.18 -21.15 -4.02
CA THR A 838 -21.59 -21.50 -3.79
C THR A 838 -22.39 -20.29 -3.32
N TYR A 839 -21.88 -19.52 -2.36
CA TYR A 839 -22.61 -18.38 -1.79
C TYR A 839 -22.97 -17.31 -2.84
N LYS A 840 -22.09 -17.00 -3.80
CA LYS A 840 -22.37 -16.06 -4.92
C LYS A 840 -23.09 -16.70 -6.11
N SER A 841 -23.73 -17.85 -5.90
CA SER A 841 -24.47 -18.62 -6.92
C SER A 841 -23.61 -19.11 -8.11
N ALA A 842 -22.27 -19.11 -8.04
CA ALA A 842 -21.42 -19.51 -9.17
C ALA A 842 -21.53 -21.01 -9.52
N VAL A 843 -22.04 -21.84 -8.60
CA VAL A 843 -22.50 -23.22 -8.90
C VAL A 843 -23.59 -23.28 -9.99
N ARG A 844 -24.38 -22.21 -10.15
CA ARG A 844 -25.43 -22.10 -11.17
C ARG A 844 -24.84 -21.58 -12.49
N TRP A 845 -24.39 -20.33 -12.48
CA TRP A 845 -24.05 -19.58 -13.70
C TRP A 845 -22.58 -19.68 -14.10
N GLY A 846 -21.70 -20.20 -13.23
CA GLY A 846 -20.25 -20.09 -13.37
C GLY A 846 -19.71 -20.74 -14.65
N SER A 847 -20.14 -21.95 -14.97
CA SER A 847 -19.67 -22.70 -16.14
C SER A 847 -20.01 -22.03 -17.47
N SER A 848 -21.29 -21.63 -17.67
CA SER A 848 -21.71 -20.93 -18.89
C SER A 848 -21.02 -19.56 -19.04
N VAL A 849 -20.93 -18.77 -17.95
CA VAL A 849 -20.24 -17.47 -17.97
C VAL A 849 -18.72 -17.59 -18.23
N ILE A 850 -18.03 -18.54 -17.57
CA ILE A 850 -16.60 -18.80 -17.83
C ILE A 850 -16.38 -19.24 -19.28
N THR A 851 -17.25 -20.12 -19.80
CA THR A 851 -17.18 -20.60 -21.18
C THR A 851 -17.34 -19.46 -22.18
N TYR A 852 -18.31 -18.56 -21.98
CA TYR A 852 -18.46 -17.36 -22.80
C TYR A 852 -17.24 -16.43 -22.70
N LEU A 853 -16.72 -16.19 -21.49
CA LEU A 853 -15.61 -15.26 -21.25
C LEU A 853 -14.26 -15.72 -21.80
N ARG A 854 -14.08 -17.04 -22.02
CA ARG A 854 -12.88 -17.65 -22.63
C ARG A 854 -13.06 -18.02 -24.11
N SER A 855 -14.21 -17.76 -24.71
CA SER A 855 -14.51 -18.02 -26.14
C SER A 855 -14.02 -16.92 -27.07
#